data_AF-A0A9W4TJV1-F1
#
_entry.id   AF-A0A9W4TJV1-F1
#
_cell.length_a   1.000
_cell.length_b   1.000
_cell.length_c   1.000
_cell.angle_alpha   90.00
_cell.angle_beta   90.00
_cell.angle_gamma   90.00
#
_symmetry.space_group_name_H-M   'P 1'
#
loop_
_entity.id
_entity.type
_entity.pdbx_description
1 polymer ?
#
loop_
_entity_poly.entity_id
_entity_poly.type
_entity_poly.pdbx_seq_one_letter_code
_entity_poly.pdbx_strand_id
1 'polypeptide(L)'
;MHNYLGILSSDSVNRDGTVITFEALEGGIAQTAVKGMPSLIDHDFHRPLGWIFPFGILIEPKISKTVGNFNMCSNTEDRDLIYPKIQDYWQYVNYNSCKEYIDEFKILLGENFSSEGKFIHKGTVSYNLPKITSKIFPDLFSNTDKSGLVYLDDILDDFEYKGSGIFKSRSSDFCIFCHQFFSRNLSLLNNFNTYFIDEFIRLNSNKEIKLRIAIDQDLIGLSKTYMGFLEHDYWWGPKFNDDISSLPDQVTRYESNEEQKFYNNILGTEFWWKTDASEKTLEIEEIREKPSLGLDKELYGCRYIHSIYDNEKKEFNHFDGAVRVYTEEQILHRWETNINKAGKNTDYKKLFRIDGKLDLSDWKKLCILYYKGNPLLFEYFGAKEEYENVQNSIKIQNGALKYLPAKIEPEDGIRLFTSYHPKQSDYNSFARKVIHPDIIGRENGDSIRVLEYDIIEIEKHLKRNGSKIDYPDEINFIKPFDFYTNYPIILHSSDNTPFLVQQTIEAFKTIFQIQNKTLNKTISLTIGWEMQDFEVRLSVFGKSSEILKWLSTLDTIPAEYPNFRLWLIRQRKWIYDNYDYHEKDFTHLLKNDGIFYISRKLINHEMISFPDEEDENYFEIKTSADTELNKFIEEKSVYPSYMGIIKKASCTKTGADYLTSKTSKYLDADVKMAIEKIELASFFWTDQKYF
;
A
#
# COMPACT_ATOMS: atom_id res chain seq x y z
N MET A 1 15.62 12.37 0.11
CA MET A 1 14.37 11.58 0.24
C MET A 1 13.65 11.51 -1.10
N HIS A 2 13.17 10.33 -1.50
CA HIS A 2 12.36 10.15 -2.69
C HIS A 2 10.89 9.94 -2.33
N ASN A 3 9.98 10.55 -3.10
CA ASN A 3 8.54 10.48 -2.86
C ASN A 3 7.87 9.66 -3.95
N TYR A 4 7.05 8.69 -3.57
CA TYR A 4 6.31 7.82 -4.49
C TYR A 4 4.87 7.70 -4.05
N LEU A 5 3.94 7.78 -5.00
CA LEU A 5 2.54 7.45 -4.75
C LEU A 5 2.32 5.96 -5.06
N GLY A 6 1.67 5.24 -4.16
CA GLY A 6 1.41 3.81 -4.33
C GLY A 6 0.03 3.40 -3.85
N ILE A 7 -0.51 2.35 -4.47
CA ILE A 7 -1.70 1.66 -3.99
C ILE A 7 -1.30 0.73 -2.84
N LEU A 8 -2.01 0.82 -1.71
CA LEU A 8 -1.67 0.07 -0.50
C LEU A 8 -2.51 -1.20 -0.35
N SER A 9 -3.81 -1.09 -0.62
CA SER A 9 -4.78 -2.15 -0.44
C SER A 9 -6.06 -1.82 -1.20
N SER A 10 -7.00 -2.78 -1.24
CA SER A 10 -8.31 -2.59 -1.84
C SER A 10 -9.39 -3.36 -1.07
N ASP A 11 -10.65 -3.06 -1.37
CA ASP A 11 -11.81 -3.80 -0.89
C ASP A 11 -12.18 -5.01 -1.78
N SER A 12 -11.26 -5.43 -2.65
CA SER A 12 -11.38 -6.69 -3.39
C SER A 12 -11.00 -7.88 -2.51
N VAL A 13 -11.47 -9.06 -2.91
CA VAL A 13 -11.06 -10.32 -2.28
C VAL A 13 -9.56 -10.49 -2.47
N ASN A 14 -8.80 -10.51 -1.38
CA ASN A 14 -7.36 -10.77 -1.43
C ASN A 14 -7.08 -12.27 -1.61
N ARG A 15 -5.80 -12.63 -1.74
CA ARG A 15 -5.39 -14.02 -1.98
C ARG A 15 -5.72 -14.97 -0.84
N ASP A 16 -5.97 -14.44 0.36
CA ASP A 16 -6.38 -15.23 1.54
C ASP A 16 -7.90 -15.41 1.60
N GLY A 17 -8.64 -14.96 0.57
CA GLY A 17 -10.10 -15.04 0.54
C GLY A 17 -10.79 -14.05 1.49
N THR A 18 -10.07 -13.03 1.97
CA THR A 18 -10.60 -12.01 2.89
C THR A 18 -10.84 -10.69 2.17
N VAL A 19 -11.76 -9.90 2.71
CA VAL A 19 -12.09 -8.56 2.21
C VAL A 19 -11.92 -7.56 3.35
N ILE A 20 -11.13 -6.52 3.11
CA ILE A 20 -11.10 -5.36 4.00
C ILE A 20 -12.24 -4.46 3.58
N THR A 21 -13.23 -4.28 4.45
CA THR A 21 -14.39 -3.44 4.15
C THR A 21 -13.97 -2.01 3.81
N PHE A 22 -14.74 -1.34 2.96
CA PHE A 22 -14.51 0.06 2.61
C PHE A 22 -14.42 0.94 3.87
N GLU A 23 -15.28 0.67 4.85
CA GLU A 23 -15.33 1.36 6.13
C GLU A 23 -14.01 1.20 6.90
N ALA A 24 -13.43 0.00 6.93
CA ALA A 24 -12.15 -0.25 7.59
C ALA A 24 -10.99 0.43 6.84
N LEU A 25 -10.98 0.38 5.51
CA LEU A 25 -10.00 1.07 4.68
C LEU A 25 -10.02 2.58 4.91
N GLU A 26 -11.19 3.20 4.76
CA GLU A 26 -11.38 4.64 4.93
C GLU A 26 -11.04 5.09 6.35
N GLY A 27 -11.49 4.33 7.37
CA GLY A 27 -11.18 4.64 8.77
C GLY A 27 -9.69 4.58 9.09
N GLY A 28 -8.97 3.60 8.51
CA GLY A 28 -7.51 3.51 8.63
C GLY A 28 -6.78 4.69 7.99
N ILE A 29 -7.24 5.13 6.81
CA ILE A 29 -6.72 6.33 6.15
C ILE A 29 -6.97 7.57 7.01
N ALA A 30 -8.19 7.82 7.49
CA ALA A 30 -8.48 9.01 8.31
C ALA A 30 -7.64 9.08 9.60
N GLN A 31 -7.33 7.94 10.23
CA GLN A 31 -6.50 7.89 11.43
C GLN A 31 -5.02 8.20 11.17
N THR A 32 -4.53 7.87 9.98
CA THR A 32 -3.09 7.90 9.64
C THR A 32 -2.70 9.00 8.67
N ALA A 33 -3.63 9.60 7.94
CA ALA A 33 -3.35 10.52 6.84
C ALA A 33 -2.45 11.71 7.21
N VAL A 34 -2.63 12.28 8.40
CA VAL A 34 -1.86 13.45 8.87
C VAL A 34 -0.59 13.06 9.62
N LYS A 35 -0.64 11.98 10.41
CA LYS A 35 0.50 11.54 11.24
C LYS A 35 1.50 10.69 10.44
N GLY A 36 1.00 9.99 9.43
CA GLY A 36 1.67 8.92 8.73
C GLY A 36 2.00 7.74 9.64
N MET A 37 2.72 6.79 9.07
CA MET A 37 3.17 5.60 9.76
C MET A 37 4.48 5.10 9.12
N PRO A 38 5.14 4.12 9.75
CA PRO A 38 6.37 3.55 9.25
C PRO A 38 6.21 2.84 7.92
N SER A 39 7.23 2.92 7.07
CA SER A 39 7.42 2.01 5.95
C SER A 39 8.62 1.10 6.25
N LEU A 40 8.41 -0.21 6.14
CA LEU A 40 9.36 -1.25 6.54
C LEU A 40 9.65 -2.19 5.37
N ILE A 41 10.85 -2.76 5.34
CA ILE A 41 11.16 -3.84 4.41
C ILE A 41 10.58 -5.14 4.98
N ASP A 42 9.72 -5.83 4.23
CA ASP A 42 9.19 -7.17 4.57
C ASP A 42 8.55 -7.23 5.98
N HIS A 43 7.80 -6.18 6.34
CA HIS A 43 7.14 -6.01 7.66
C HIS A 43 8.08 -6.11 8.87
N ASP A 44 9.39 -5.95 8.67
CA ASP A 44 10.39 -6.07 9.72
C ASP A 44 10.69 -4.72 10.37
N PHE A 45 10.33 -4.59 11.64
CA PHE A 45 10.52 -3.38 12.43
C PHE A 45 11.98 -3.02 12.68
N HIS A 46 12.91 -3.95 12.49
CA HIS A 46 14.35 -3.66 12.52
C HIS A 46 14.87 -3.08 11.21
N ARG A 47 14.03 -3.02 10.17
CA ARG A 47 14.43 -2.68 8.81
C ARG A 47 13.55 -1.56 8.25
N PRO A 48 13.64 -0.36 8.84
CA PRO A 48 12.93 0.80 8.33
C PRO A 48 13.42 1.16 6.93
N LEU A 49 12.47 1.43 6.04
CA LEU A 49 12.68 1.90 4.67
C LEU A 49 12.43 3.41 4.55
N GLY A 50 11.47 3.92 5.31
CA GLY A 50 11.05 5.31 5.24
C GLY A 50 9.78 5.57 6.05
N TRP A 51 9.03 6.58 5.62
CA TRP A 51 7.76 6.96 6.22
C TRP A 51 6.67 6.97 5.15
N ILE A 52 5.44 6.59 5.49
CA ILE A 52 4.32 6.62 4.57
C ILE A 52 3.18 7.46 5.15
N PHE A 53 2.50 8.23 4.30
CA PHE A 53 1.24 8.88 4.60
C PHE A 53 0.13 8.21 3.79
N PRO A 54 -0.60 7.22 4.35
CA PRO A 54 -1.83 6.71 3.75
C PRO A 54 -2.88 7.82 3.79
N PHE A 55 -3.10 8.51 2.67
CA PHE A 55 -3.76 9.83 2.69
C PHE A 55 -5.05 9.87 1.90
N GLY A 56 -5.37 8.85 1.10
CA GLY A 56 -6.61 8.88 0.32
C GLY A 56 -7.16 7.53 -0.07
N ILE A 57 -8.39 7.56 -0.56
CA ILE A 57 -9.14 6.42 -1.07
C ILE A 57 -9.69 6.75 -2.45
N LEU A 58 -9.27 5.94 -3.43
CA LEU A 58 -9.73 5.96 -4.80
C LEU A 58 -10.94 5.02 -4.92
N ILE A 59 -12.06 5.53 -5.39
CA ILE A 59 -13.30 4.79 -5.63
C ILE A 59 -13.50 4.71 -7.13
N GLU A 60 -13.50 3.49 -7.65
CA GLU A 60 -13.76 3.15 -9.05
C GLU A 60 -14.97 2.21 -9.11
N PRO A 61 -15.56 1.95 -10.29
CA PRO A 61 -16.58 0.93 -10.42
C PRO A 61 -16.11 -0.41 -9.83
N LYS A 62 -16.88 -0.95 -8.86
CA LYS A 62 -16.67 -2.25 -8.21
C LYS A 62 -15.37 -2.44 -7.41
N ILE A 63 -14.50 -1.44 -7.33
CA ILE A 63 -13.27 -1.52 -6.52
C ILE A 63 -12.95 -0.18 -5.87
N SER A 64 -12.50 -0.22 -4.63
CA SER A 64 -11.95 0.93 -3.91
C SER A 64 -10.56 0.61 -3.42
N LYS A 65 -9.62 1.52 -3.64
CA LYS A 65 -8.18 1.35 -3.42
C LYS A 65 -7.68 2.43 -2.47
N THR A 66 -6.91 2.05 -1.46
CA THR A 66 -6.22 3.02 -0.60
C THR A 66 -4.92 3.47 -1.24
N VAL A 67 -4.60 4.75 -1.09
CA VAL A 67 -3.47 5.41 -1.73
C VAL A 67 -2.57 6.03 -0.65
N GLY A 68 -1.26 5.80 -0.76
CA GLY A 68 -0.28 6.34 0.16
C GLY A 68 0.85 7.07 -0.54
N ASN A 69 1.39 8.10 0.13
CA ASN A 69 2.61 8.78 -0.27
C ASN A 69 3.79 8.23 0.55
N PHE A 70 4.70 7.54 -0.12
CA PHE A 70 5.91 6.94 0.44
C PHE A 70 7.05 7.92 0.36
N ASN A 71 7.66 8.21 1.50
CA ASN A 71 8.87 8.99 1.64
C ASN A 71 10.02 8.03 1.98
N MET A 72 10.76 7.63 0.95
CA MET A 72 11.83 6.64 1.06
C MET A 72 13.17 7.30 1.36
N CYS A 73 13.90 6.76 2.33
CA CYS A 73 15.24 7.24 2.68
C CYS A 73 16.24 6.84 1.58
N SER A 74 16.90 7.83 1.00
CA SER A 74 17.84 7.69 -0.11
C SER A 74 19.31 7.79 0.32
N ASN A 75 19.57 8.43 1.47
CA ASN A 75 20.91 8.67 1.99
C ASN A 75 20.92 8.62 3.53
N THR A 76 22.09 8.81 4.14
CA THR A 76 22.26 8.79 5.59
C THR A 76 21.51 9.92 6.29
N GLU A 77 21.49 11.13 5.72
CA GLU A 77 20.79 12.29 6.30
C GLU A 77 19.27 12.03 6.42
N ASP A 78 18.67 11.41 5.40
CA ASP A 78 17.27 10.98 5.45
C ASP A 78 17.02 9.97 6.58
N ARG A 79 17.96 9.03 6.79
CA ARG A 79 17.84 8.00 7.84
C ARG A 79 17.96 8.61 9.23
N ASP A 80 18.90 9.51 9.43
CA ASP A 80 19.09 10.21 10.71
C ASP A 80 17.86 11.06 11.07
N LEU A 81 17.11 11.54 10.08
CA LEU A 81 15.84 12.24 10.28
C LEU A 81 14.65 11.30 10.59
N ILE A 82 14.55 10.17 9.89
CA ILE A 82 13.37 9.30 9.92
C ILE A 82 13.46 8.23 11.01
N TYR A 83 14.63 7.64 11.27
CA TYR A 83 14.76 6.51 12.19
C TYR A 83 14.42 6.87 13.65
N PRO A 84 14.72 8.07 14.17
CA PRO A 84 14.25 8.48 15.50
C PRO A 84 12.72 8.63 15.56
N LYS A 85 12.10 9.27 14.56
CA LYS A 85 10.63 9.38 14.45
C LYS A 85 9.98 8.02 14.42
N ILE A 86 10.69 7.08 13.80
CA ILE A 86 10.33 5.70 13.81
C ILE A 86 10.31 5.20 15.25
N GLN A 87 11.43 5.14 15.96
CA GLN A 87 11.44 4.68 17.35
C GLN A 87 10.37 5.34 18.26
N ASP A 88 10.16 6.65 18.11
CA ASP A 88 9.12 7.39 18.84
C ASP A 88 7.70 6.89 18.56
N TYR A 89 7.36 6.62 17.29
CA TYR A 89 6.05 6.09 16.93
C TYR A 89 5.79 4.72 17.57
N TRP A 90 6.81 3.86 17.71
CA TRP A 90 6.65 2.52 18.25
C TRP A 90 6.45 2.59 19.75
N GLN A 91 7.24 3.44 20.43
CA GLN A 91 7.05 3.72 21.84
C GLN A 91 5.66 4.29 22.10
N TYR A 92 5.21 5.21 21.26
CA TYR A 92 3.86 5.77 21.32
C TYR A 92 2.78 4.71 21.13
N VAL A 93 2.85 3.87 20.09
CA VAL A 93 1.87 2.81 19.83
C VAL A 93 1.86 1.81 20.98
N ASN A 94 3.04 1.33 21.41
CA ASN A 94 3.16 0.40 22.53
C ASN A 94 2.57 0.97 23.83
N TYR A 95 2.90 2.24 24.15
CA TYR A 95 2.37 2.91 25.32
C TYR A 95 0.85 3.02 25.27
N ASN A 96 0.28 3.50 24.15
CA ASN A 96 -1.16 3.68 24.04
C ASN A 96 -1.94 2.37 24.08
N SER A 97 -1.39 1.29 23.51
CA SER A 97 -2.00 -0.03 23.59
C SER A 97 -1.97 -0.62 25.00
N CYS A 98 -0.97 -0.27 25.82
CA CYS A 98 -0.80 -0.85 27.16
C CYS A 98 -1.40 -0.01 28.29
N LYS A 99 -1.35 1.33 28.20
CA LYS A 99 -1.53 2.25 29.35
C LYS A 99 -2.79 2.02 30.18
N GLU A 100 -3.91 1.65 29.55
CA GLU A 100 -5.20 1.47 30.22
C GLU A 100 -5.30 0.15 31.00
N TYR A 101 -4.39 -0.79 30.74
CA TYR A 101 -4.44 -2.15 31.28
C TYR A 101 -3.30 -2.44 32.26
N ILE A 102 -2.32 -1.54 32.41
CA ILE A 102 -1.12 -1.79 33.22
C ILE A 102 -1.47 -2.11 34.67
N ASP A 103 -2.31 -1.30 35.32
CA ASP A 103 -2.56 -1.45 36.76
C ASP A 103 -3.36 -2.70 37.08
N GLU A 104 -4.36 -3.02 36.26
CA GLU A 104 -5.08 -4.29 36.35
C GLU A 104 -4.16 -5.48 36.13
N PHE A 105 -3.27 -5.39 35.13
CA PHE A 105 -2.37 -6.51 34.84
C PHE A 105 -1.35 -6.72 35.97
N LYS A 106 -0.88 -5.65 36.61
CA LYS A 106 -0.05 -5.76 37.83
C LYS A 106 -0.80 -6.47 38.96
N ILE A 107 -2.09 -6.16 39.17
CA ILE A 107 -2.91 -6.83 40.17
C ILE A 107 -3.03 -8.33 39.84
N LEU A 108 -3.27 -8.67 38.58
CA LEU A 108 -3.36 -10.06 38.13
C LEU A 108 -2.03 -10.82 38.28
N LEU A 109 -0.88 -10.18 38.01
CA LEU A 109 0.44 -10.77 38.19
C LEU A 109 0.77 -11.03 39.67
N GLY A 110 0.25 -10.22 40.59
CA GLY A 110 0.42 -10.39 42.03
C GLY A 110 1.90 -10.45 42.43
N GLU A 111 2.29 -11.50 43.17
CA GLU A 111 3.68 -11.71 43.62
C GLU A 111 4.68 -11.95 42.47
N ASN A 112 4.19 -12.26 41.27
CA ASN A 112 5.05 -12.46 40.10
C ASN A 112 5.44 -11.15 39.40
N PHE A 113 4.86 -10.01 39.80
CA PHE A 113 5.21 -8.70 39.26
C PHE A 113 6.57 -8.21 39.78
N SER A 114 7.38 -7.67 38.88
CA SER A 114 8.65 -6.99 39.16
C SER A 114 8.75 -5.66 38.41
N SER A 115 9.44 -4.68 39.01
CA SER A 115 9.76 -3.42 38.31
C SER A 115 10.76 -3.59 37.17
N GLU A 116 11.45 -4.73 37.09
CA GLU A 116 12.41 -5.05 36.02
C GLU A 116 11.72 -5.52 34.72
N GLY A 117 10.48 -6.00 34.82
CA GLY A 117 9.73 -6.46 33.65
C GLY A 117 9.15 -5.32 32.83
N LYS A 118 8.85 -5.58 31.56
CA LYS A 118 8.40 -4.58 30.60
C LYS A 118 7.02 -4.93 30.04
N PHE A 119 6.15 -3.93 29.96
CA PHE A 119 4.87 -4.07 29.26
C PHE A 119 5.06 -3.80 27.77
N ILE A 120 4.63 -4.77 26.95
CA ILE A 120 4.70 -4.70 25.49
C ILE A 120 3.36 -5.12 24.89
N HIS A 121 2.98 -4.53 23.76
CA HIS A 121 1.82 -4.98 23.01
C HIS A 121 2.25 -5.98 21.93
N LYS A 122 1.86 -7.24 22.11
CA LYS A 122 2.21 -8.37 21.22
C LYS A 122 0.98 -9.25 21.00
N GLY A 123 -0.03 -8.68 20.34
CA GLY A 123 -1.34 -9.32 20.12
C GLY A 123 -2.24 -9.32 21.35
N THR A 124 -1.65 -9.16 22.53
CA THR A 124 -2.28 -8.72 23.76
C THR A 124 -1.38 -7.67 24.41
N VAL A 125 -1.88 -6.96 25.41
CA VAL A 125 -1.01 -6.36 26.43
C VAL A 125 -0.29 -7.49 27.15
N SER A 126 1.03 -7.49 27.08
CA SER A 126 1.90 -8.56 27.55
C SER A 126 2.97 -8.02 28.49
N TYR A 127 3.42 -8.86 29.41
CA TYR A 127 4.45 -8.57 30.39
C TYR A 127 5.64 -9.49 30.15
N ASN A 128 6.77 -8.88 29.80
CA ASN A 128 8.02 -9.57 29.52
C ASN A 128 8.94 -9.51 30.75
N LEU A 129 9.22 -10.68 31.31
CA LEU A 129 10.14 -10.86 32.44
C LEU A 129 10.69 -12.29 32.38
N PRO A 130 11.99 -12.52 32.59
CA PRO A 130 12.57 -13.87 32.52
C PRO A 130 11.80 -14.91 33.35
N LYS A 131 11.43 -16.01 32.70
CA LYS A 131 10.73 -17.19 33.24
C LYS A 131 9.35 -16.89 33.85
N ILE A 132 8.73 -15.75 33.52
CA ILE A 132 7.42 -15.38 34.08
C ILE A 132 6.34 -16.43 33.80
N THR A 133 6.30 -16.99 32.60
CA THR A 133 5.31 -18.01 32.22
C THR A 133 5.50 -19.28 33.04
N SER A 134 6.75 -19.73 33.21
CA SER A 134 7.08 -20.92 33.99
C SER A 134 6.83 -20.75 35.49
N LYS A 135 6.84 -19.52 36.00
CA LYS A 135 6.45 -19.22 37.39
C LYS A 135 4.94 -19.30 37.60
N ILE A 136 4.16 -18.80 36.64
CA ILE A 136 2.71 -18.75 36.72
C ILE A 136 2.08 -20.11 36.37
N PHE A 137 2.64 -20.82 35.39
CA PHE A 137 2.18 -22.13 34.93
C PHE A 137 3.32 -23.17 35.03
N PRO A 138 3.78 -23.55 36.24
CA PRO A 138 4.88 -24.50 36.39
C PRO A 138 4.53 -25.89 35.83
N ASP A 139 3.27 -26.32 35.99
CA ASP A 139 2.81 -27.64 35.56
C ASP A 139 2.86 -27.82 34.03
N LEU A 140 2.69 -26.73 33.26
CA LEU A 140 2.84 -26.73 31.80
C LEU A 140 4.23 -27.21 31.36
N PHE A 141 5.25 -26.93 32.17
CA PHE A 141 6.64 -27.29 31.87
C PHE A 141 7.11 -28.55 32.62
N SER A 142 6.21 -29.24 33.33
CA SER A 142 6.53 -30.48 34.03
C SER A 142 6.77 -31.67 33.09
N ASN A 143 6.07 -31.69 31.95
CA ASN A 143 6.08 -32.77 30.97
C ASN A 143 6.71 -32.37 29.61
N THR A 144 7.78 -31.58 29.63
CA THR A 144 8.49 -31.23 28.38
C THR A 144 9.37 -32.37 27.87
N ASP A 145 9.62 -32.41 26.57
CA ASP A 145 10.62 -33.31 26.00
C ASP A 145 12.06 -32.88 26.35
N LYS A 146 13.06 -33.68 25.93
CA LYS A 146 14.49 -33.40 26.18
C LYS A 146 14.98 -32.08 25.57
N SER A 147 14.24 -31.51 24.62
CA SER A 147 14.54 -30.23 23.99
C SER A 147 13.73 -29.07 24.58
N GLY A 148 12.93 -29.32 25.63
CA GLY A 148 12.11 -28.32 26.29
C GLY A 148 10.82 -27.96 25.53
N LEU A 149 10.39 -28.79 24.58
CA LEU A 149 9.12 -28.61 23.87
C LEU A 149 7.95 -29.16 24.71
N VAL A 150 6.82 -28.47 24.67
CA VAL A 150 5.57 -28.89 25.33
C VAL A 150 4.71 -29.63 24.33
N TYR A 151 4.01 -30.68 24.74
CA TYR A 151 3.04 -31.37 23.88
C TYR A 151 1.84 -30.46 23.61
N LEU A 152 1.37 -30.43 22.35
CA LEU A 152 0.26 -29.56 21.97
C LEU A 152 -1.04 -29.98 22.65
N ASP A 153 -1.28 -31.29 22.82
CA ASP A 153 -2.46 -31.78 23.55
C ASP A 153 -2.45 -31.27 25.01
N ASP A 154 -1.31 -31.35 25.71
CA ASP A 154 -1.16 -30.82 27.07
C ASP A 154 -1.45 -29.31 27.14
N ILE A 155 -1.07 -28.54 26.12
CA ILE A 155 -1.42 -27.12 26.03
C ILE A 155 -2.95 -26.95 25.85
N LEU A 156 -3.56 -27.74 24.96
CA LEU A 156 -4.97 -27.57 24.60
C LEU A 156 -5.97 -28.03 25.67
N ASP A 157 -5.51 -28.89 26.60
CA ASP A 157 -6.26 -29.27 27.80
C ASP A 157 -6.57 -28.05 28.68
N ASP A 158 -5.55 -27.21 28.94
CA ASP A 158 -5.67 -26.06 29.85
C ASP A 158 -5.86 -24.70 29.13
N PHE A 159 -5.60 -24.65 27.82
CA PHE A 159 -5.64 -23.42 27.04
C PHE A 159 -6.48 -23.55 25.75
N GLU A 160 -7.07 -22.43 25.33
CA GLU A 160 -7.77 -22.28 24.06
C GLU A 160 -6.86 -21.55 23.07
N TYR A 161 -6.62 -22.15 21.90
CA TYR A 161 -5.90 -21.46 20.82
C TYR A 161 -6.74 -20.31 20.26
N LYS A 162 -6.25 -19.07 20.34
CA LYS A 162 -6.95 -17.88 19.81
C LYS A 162 -6.54 -17.53 18.39
N GLY A 163 -5.36 -17.97 17.95
CA GLY A 163 -4.75 -17.57 16.68
C GLY A 163 -3.41 -16.86 16.87
N SER A 164 -2.63 -16.78 15.80
CA SER A 164 -1.34 -16.06 15.77
C SER A 164 -0.33 -16.50 16.84
N GLY A 165 -0.33 -17.79 17.22
CA GLY A 165 0.56 -18.32 18.25
C GLY A 165 0.23 -17.94 19.69
N ILE A 166 -1.01 -17.49 19.96
CA ILE A 166 -1.48 -17.10 21.29
C ILE A 166 -2.50 -18.13 21.82
N PHE A 167 -2.30 -18.57 23.06
CA PHE A 167 -3.19 -19.49 23.76
C PHE A 167 -3.75 -18.84 25.03
N LYS A 168 -5.08 -18.76 25.15
CA LYS A 168 -5.77 -18.20 26.30
C LYS A 168 -5.98 -19.28 27.37
N SER A 169 -5.62 -19.00 28.61
CA SER A 169 -5.91 -19.91 29.74
C SER A 169 -7.41 -20.10 29.93
N ARG A 170 -7.84 -21.33 30.17
CA ARG A 170 -9.24 -21.65 30.47
C ARG A 170 -9.63 -21.31 31.91
N SER A 171 -8.65 -21.20 32.80
CA SER A 171 -8.84 -21.05 34.25
C SER A 171 -8.47 -19.65 34.79
N SER A 172 -7.89 -18.79 33.96
CA SER A 172 -7.44 -17.46 34.35
C SER A 172 -7.51 -16.47 33.19
N ASP A 173 -7.28 -15.19 33.48
CA ASP A 173 -7.25 -14.14 32.46
C ASP A 173 -5.90 -14.02 31.75
N PHE A 174 -4.99 -15.00 31.90
CA PHE A 174 -3.70 -15.01 31.23
C PHE A 174 -3.73 -15.62 29.82
N CYS A 175 -2.78 -15.21 28.98
CA CYS A 175 -2.41 -15.87 27.73
C CYS A 175 -0.94 -16.26 27.72
N ILE A 176 -0.61 -17.37 27.06
CA ILE A 176 0.76 -17.79 26.76
C ILE A 176 1.03 -17.71 25.25
N PHE A 177 2.31 -17.71 24.87
CA PHE A 177 2.74 -17.48 23.48
C PHE A 177 3.64 -18.61 22.99
N CYS A 178 3.60 -18.87 21.69
CA CYS A 178 4.70 -19.55 21.01
C CYS A 178 6.01 -18.76 21.19
N HIS A 179 7.14 -19.47 21.21
CA HIS A 179 8.45 -18.88 21.43
C HIS A 179 8.77 -17.73 20.44
N GLN A 180 9.40 -16.65 20.90
CA GLN A 180 9.76 -15.48 20.08
C GLN A 180 10.51 -15.77 18.76
N PHE A 181 11.17 -16.92 18.65
CA PHE A 181 11.91 -17.33 17.44
C PHE A 181 11.01 -17.71 16.26
N PHE A 182 9.70 -17.83 16.47
CA PHE A 182 8.75 -17.87 15.36
C PHE A 182 8.53 -16.50 14.71
N SER A 183 9.01 -15.40 15.30
CA SER A 183 8.88 -14.04 14.73
C SER A 183 10.00 -13.74 13.73
N ARG A 184 9.72 -12.82 12.78
CA ARG A 184 10.74 -12.29 11.86
C ARG A 184 11.93 -11.74 12.64
N ASN A 185 13.14 -12.00 12.17
CA ASN A 185 14.39 -11.61 12.84
C ASN A 185 14.50 -12.08 14.31
N LEU A 186 13.70 -13.09 14.70
CA LEU A 186 13.66 -13.68 16.04
C LEU A 186 13.31 -12.67 17.14
N SER A 187 12.58 -11.61 16.79
CA SER A 187 12.33 -10.47 17.67
C SER A 187 10.89 -10.38 18.15
N LEU A 188 10.70 -10.02 19.42
CA LEU A 188 9.39 -9.67 19.99
C LEU A 188 8.73 -8.45 19.33
N LEU A 189 9.50 -7.58 18.66
CA LEU A 189 8.96 -6.42 17.94
C LEU A 189 8.17 -6.83 16.70
N ASN A 190 8.55 -7.94 16.07
CA ASN A 190 7.95 -8.42 14.82
C ASN A 190 6.81 -9.39 15.09
N ASN A 191 5.88 -9.53 14.15
CA ASN A 191 4.83 -10.54 14.20
C ASN A 191 5.39 -11.97 14.13
N PHE A 192 4.60 -12.91 14.68
CA PHE A 192 4.88 -14.34 14.52
C PHE A 192 4.64 -14.78 13.08
N ASN A 193 5.29 -15.86 12.67
CA ASN A 193 4.96 -16.59 11.45
C ASN A 193 3.62 -17.32 11.61
N THR A 194 2.52 -16.57 11.54
CA THR A 194 1.17 -17.04 11.83
C THR A 194 0.75 -18.17 10.92
N TYR A 195 1.03 -18.09 9.61
CA TYR A 195 0.69 -19.15 8.66
C TYR A 195 1.29 -20.50 9.05
N PHE A 196 2.57 -20.54 9.45
CA PHE A 196 3.20 -21.77 9.91
C PHE A 196 2.52 -22.31 11.18
N ILE A 197 2.33 -21.45 12.18
CA ILE A 197 1.79 -21.86 13.49
C ILE A 197 0.34 -22.35 13.36
N ASP A 198 -0.50 -21.61 12.63
CA ASP A 198 -1.89 -21.97 12.39
C ASP A 198 -2.00 -23.31 11.66
N GLU A 199 -1.16 -23.53 10.65
CA GLU A 199 -1.10 -24.80 9.93
C GLU A 199 -0.60 -25.94 10.83
N PHE A 200 0.42 -25.70 11.64
CA PHE A 200 0.93 -26.68 12.61
C PHE A 200 -0.15 -27.11 13.60
N ILE A 201 -0.93 -26.16 14.14
CA ILE A 201 -2.01 -26.44 15.10
C ILE A 201 -3.18 -27.17 14.42
N ARG A 202 -3.50 -26.85 13.16
CA ARG A 202 -4.54 -27.56 12.38
C ARG A 202 -4.29 -29.07 12.35
N LEU A 203 -3.02 -29.48 12.29
CA LEU A 203 -2.64 -30.89 12.25
C LEU A 203 -2.97 -31.67 13.53
N ASN A 204 -3.32 -31.02 14.65
CA ASN A 204 -3.72 -31.71 15.89
C ASN A 204 -5.00 -32.56 15.73
N SER A 205 -5.75 -32.32 14.65
CA SER A 205 -6.88 -33.16 14.25
C SER A 205 -6.46 -34.56 13.77
N ASN A 206 -5.21 -34.74 13.32
CA ASN A 206 -4.67 -36.02 12.91
C ASN A 206 -4.13 -36.80 14.13
N LYS A 207 -4.72 -37.96 14.41
CA LYS A 207 -4.34 -38.82 15.54
C LYS A 207 -3.15 -39.75 15.25
N GLU A 208 -2.67 -39.80 14.00
CA GLU A 208 -1.47 -40.56 13.60
C GLU A 208 -0.17 -39.80 13.88
N ILE A 209 -0.25 -38.55 14.35
CA ILE A 209 0.91 -37.72 14.69
C ILE A 209 0.85 -37.20 16.13
N LYS A 210 2.01 -36.82 16.66
CA LYS A 210 2.18 -36.14 17.95
C LYS A 210 2.92 -34.83 17.75
N LEU A 211 2.29 -33.75 18.18
CA LEU A 211 2.79 -32.38 18.00
C LEU A 211 3.41 -31.86 19.30
N ARG A 212 4.58 -31.23 19.18
CA ARG A 212 5.22 -30.47 20.27
C ARG A 212 5.69 -29.13 19.77
N ILE A 213 5.57 -28.11 20.60
CA ILE A 213 5.91 -26.73 20.25
C ILE A 213 6.61 -26.02 21.41
N ALA A 214 7.49 -25.09 21.09
CA ALA A 214 8.18 -24.25 22.06
C ALA A 214 7.25 -23.10 22.50
N ILE A 215 7.06 -22.98 23.81
CA ILE A 215 6.35 -21.88 24.45
C ILE A 215 7.37 -20.85 24.98
N ASP A 216 7.01 -19.57 24.86
CA ASP A 216 7.81 -18.48 25.40
C ASP A 216 7.71 -18.45 26.93
N GLN A 217 8.85 -18.70 27.59
CA GLN A 217 8.91 -18.71 29.04
C GLN A 217 8.97 -17.30 29.65
N ASP A 218 9.30 -16.30 28.83
CA ASP A 218 9.61 -14.94 29.27
C ASP A 218 8.49 -13.95 28.97
N LEU A 219 7.35 -14.42 28.45
CA LEU A 219 6.24 -13.57 28.03
C LEU A 219 4.88 -14.14 28.45
N ILE A 220 4.10 -13.33 29.16
CA ILE A 220 2.72 -13.64 29.53
C ILE A 220 1.77 -12.49 29.17
N GLY A 221 0.54 -12.80 28.76
CA GLY A 221 -0.41 -11.85 28.17
C GLY A 221 -1.68 -11.69 28.99
N LEU A 222 -2.35 -10.56 28.84
CA LEU A 222 -3.68 -10.30 29.40
C LEU A 222 -4.76 -10.65 28.36
N SER A 223 -5.49 -11.74 28.57
CA SER A 223 -6.33 -12.38 27.55
C SER A 223 -7.46 -11.52 27.00
N LYS A 224 -8.06 -10.66 27.82
CA LYS A 224 -9.15 -9.78 27.38
C LYS A 224 -8.71 -8.70 26.38
N THR A 225 -7.41 -8.47 26.25
CA THR A 225 -6.83 -7.49 25.33
C THR A 225 -6.42 -8.11 23.99
N TYR A 226 -6.81 -9.35 23.74
CA TYR A 226 -6.47 -10.06 22.51
C TYR A 226 -6.97 -9.33 21.26
N MET A 227 -6.05 -9.10 20.35
CA MET A 227 -6.24 -8.52 19.04
C MET A 227 -5.49 -9.39 18.03
N GLY A 228 -6.24 -10.07 17.16
CA GLY A 228 -5.65 -10.89 16.10
C GLY A 228 -4.89 -10.04 15.09
N PHE A 229 -3.83 -10.60 14.51
CA PHE A 229 -3.12 -9.98 13.40
C PHE A 229 -3.40 -10.71 12.10
N LEU A 230 -3.63 -9.93 11.04
CA LEU A 230 -3.64 -10.42 9.68
C LEU A 230 -2.41 -9.84 8.97
N GLU A 231 -1.51 -10.71 8.53
CA GLU A 231 -0.37 -10.36 7.71
C GLU A 231 -0.59 -11.02 6.34
N HIS A 232 -1.03 -10.22 5.36
CA HIS A 232 -1.40 -10.68 4.02
C HIS A 232 -0.18 -10.98 3.14
N ASP A 233 0.71 -11.83 3.65
CA ASP A 233 1.89 -12.32 2.93
C ASP A 233 1.55 -13.63 2.23
N TYR A 234 1.45 -13.61 0.92
CA TYR A 234 1.10 -14.79 0.13
C TYR A 234 2.34 -15.55 -0.36
N TRP A 235 2.34 -16.87 -0.17
CA TRP A 235 3.43 -17.78 -0.58
C TRP A 235 2.86 -18.88 -1.50
N TRP A 236 3.50 -19.11 -2.65
CA TRP A 236 3.07 -20.12 -3.63
C TRP A 236 3.62 -21.51 -3.29
N GLY A 237 3.02 -22.59 -3.82
CA GLY A 237 3.59 -23.93 -3.72
C GLY A 237 2.99 -24.86 -4.79
N PRO A 238 3.80 -25.58 -5.59
CA PRO A 238 3.33 -26.39 -6.71
C PRO A 238 3.19 -27.88 -6.35
N LYS A 239 3.08 -28.73 -7.38
CA LYS A 239 3.20 -30.19 -7.30
C LYS A 239 4.63 -30.61 -7.60
N PHE A 240 5.11 -31.60 -6.85
CA PHE A 240 6.52 -31.98 -6.79
C PHE A 240 6.72 -33.39 -7.32
N ASN A 241 7.98 -33.80 -7.50
CA ASN A 241 8.27 -35.23 -7.53
C ASN A 241 8.02 -35.80 -6.13
N ASP A 242 6.92 -36.52 -5.98
CA ASP A 242 6.51 -37.11 -4.72
C ASP A 242 7.34 -38.35 -4.34
N ASP A 243 8.25 -38.80 -5.22
CA ASP A 243 9.16 -39.90 -4.94
C ASP A 243 10.40 -39.46 -4.18
N ILE A 244 10.23 -39.26 -2.87
CA ILE A 244 11.32 -38.94 -1.93
C ILE A 244 12.42 -40.00 -1.95
N SER A 245 12.07 -41.28 -2.19
CA SER A 245 13.03 -42.40 -2.19
C SER A 245 14.07 -42.24 -3.29
N SER A 246 13.73 -41.59 -4.41
CA SER A 246 14.60 -41.41 -5.58
C SER A 246 15.66 -40.31 -5.46
N LEU A 247 15.57 -39.43 -4.45
CA LEU A 247 16.48 -38.28 -4.32
C LEU A 247 17.94 -38.71 -4.04
N PRO A 248 18.96 -38.08 -4.65
CA PRO A 248 20.35 -38.46 -4.39
C PRO A 248 20.84 -38.03 -3.00
N ASP A 249 21.72 -38.82 -2.40
CA ASP A 249 22.43 -38.50 -1.16
C ASP A 249 23.52 -37.46 -1.42
N GLN A 250 23.15 -36.18 -1.31
CA GLN A 250 24.06 -35.07 -1.59
C GLN A 250 23.66 -33.80 -0.85
N VAL A 251 24.60 -32.85 -0.80
CA VAL A 251 24.32 -31.46 -0.44
C VAL A 251 24.07 -30.67 -1.71
N THR A 252 23.00 -29.88 -1.72
CA THR A 252 22.73 -28.87 -2.75
C THR A 252 22.63 -27.50 -2.08
N ARG A 253 23.13 -26.47 -2.76
CA ARG A 253 23.10 -25.09 -2.28
C ARG A 253 22.47 -24.21 -3.35
N TYR A 254 21.51 -23.39 -2.94
CA TYR A 254 20.89 -22.35 -3.73
C TYR A 254 21.30 -21.00 -3.16
N GLU A 255 21.60 -20.04 -4.02
CA GLU A 255 22.07 -18.72 -3.61
C GLU A 255 21.08 -17.63 -3.97
N SER A 256 20.94 -16.66 -3.07
CA SER A 256 20.12 -15.49 -3.32
C SER A 256 20.83 -14.53 -4.26
N ASN A 257 20.08 -13.91 -5.18
CA ASN A 257 20.54 -12.73 -5.91
C ASN A 257 20.47 -11.46 -5.00
N GLU A 258 21.01 -10.34 -5.46
CA GLU A 258 21.07 -9.10 -4.67
C GLU A 258 19.69 -8.56 -4.25
N GLU A 259 18.67 -8.69 -5.11
CA GLU A 259 17.31 -8.28 -4.77
C GLU A 259 16.72 -9.17 -3.66
N GLN A 260 16.89 -10.48 -3.77
CA GLN A 260 16.45 -11.44 -2.76
C GLN A 260 17.14 -11.16 -1.42
N LYS A 261 18.47 -11.02 -1.41
CA LYS A 261 19.24 -10.64 -0.21
C LYS A 261 18.73 -9.34 0.40
N PHE A 262 18.42 -8.34 -0.44
CA PHE A 262 17.85 -7.08 0.01
C PHE A 262 16.51 -7.29 0.72
N TYR A 263 15.63 -8.21 0.31
CA TYR A 263 14.36 -8.41 1.01
C TYR A 263 14.43 -9.36 2.20
N ASN A 264 15.22 -10.43 2.13
CA ASN A 264 15.15 -11.52 3.11
C ASN A 264 16.39 -11.65 4.03
N ASN A 265 17.52 -10.98 3.72
CA ASN A 265 18.82 -11.14 4.38
C ASN A 265 19.36 -12.59 4.38
N ILE A 266 18.93 -13.42 3.43
CA ILE A 266 19.36 -14.80 3.24
C ILE A 266 20.41 -14.81 2.15
N LEU A 267 21.62 -15.29 2.47
CA LEU A 267 22.71 -15.48 1.51
C LEU A 267 22.41 -16.68 0.60
N GLY A 268 21.90 -17.77 1.18
CA GLY A 268 21.56 -19.00 0.48
C GLY A 268 20.86 -20.01 1.37
N THR A 269 20.47 -21.13 0.79
CA THR A 269 19.84 -22.26 1.51
C THR A 269 20.47 -23.56 1.05
N GLU A 270 20.81 -24.41 2.01
CA GLU A 270 21.40 -25.71 1.76
C GLU A 270 20.43 -26.83 2.12
N PHE A 271 20.38 -27.85 1.27
CA PHE A 271 19.57 -29.06 1.44
C PHE A 271 20.50 -30.26 1.41
N TRP A 272 20.43 -31.10 2.43
CA TRP A 272 21.26 -32.29 2.56
C TRP A 272 20.40 -33.53 2.76
N TRP A 273 20.39 -34.39 1.74
CA TRP A 273 19.83 -35.72 1.84
C TRP A 273 20.91 -36.73 2.18
N LYS A 274 20.56 -37.67 3.06
CA LYS A 274 21.39 -38.84 3.38
C LYS A 274 20.48 -40.04 3.68
N THR A 275 20.92 -41.22 3.28
CA THR A 275 20.22 -42.47 3.55
C THR A 275 21.00 -43.27 4.59
N ASP A 276 20.32 -43.70 5.64
CA ASP A 276 20.85 -44.64 6.64
C ASP A 276 19.88 -45.82 6.76
N ALA A 277 20.35 -47.01 6.40
CA ALA A 277 19.52 -48.22 6.29
C ALA A 277 18.24 -48.00 5.47
N SER A 278 17.06 -48.10 6.11
CA SER A 278 15.74 -47.92 5.50
C SER A 278 15.23 -46.48 5.59
N GLU A 279 15.93 -45.59 6.28
CA GLU A 279 15.51 -44.22 6.54
C GLU A 279 16.27 -43.23 5.68
N LYS A 280 15.56 -42.22 5.19
CA LYS A 280 16.11 -41.12 4.44
C LYS A 280 15.93 -39.82 5.19
N THR A 281 17.03 -39.19 5.54
CA THR A 281 17.05 -37.95 6.32
C THR A 281 17.26 -36.75 5.42
N LEU A 282 16.45 -35.70 5.62
CA LEU A 282 16.70 -34.36 5.10
C LEU A 282 17.12 -33.43 6.22
N GLU A 283 18.17 -32.65 5.96
CA GLU A 283 18.49 -31.46 6.71
C GLU A 283 18.43 -30.23 5.78
N ILE A 284 17.72 -29.19 6.20
CA ILE A 284 17.67 -27.91 5.48
C ILE A 284 18.21 -26.83 6.41
N GLU A 285 19.05 -25.93 5.89
CA GLU A 285 19.55 -24.78 6.65
C GLU A 285 19.57 -23.53 5.79
N GLU A 286 18.97 -22.46 6.31
CA GLU A 286 19.15 -21.12 5.77
C GLU A 286 20.45 -20.50 6.27
N ILE A 287 21.15 -19.81 5.38
CA ILE A 287 22.38 -19.10 5.73
C ILE A 287 22.08 -17.60 5.65
N ARG A 288 22.21 -16.91 6.76
CA ARG A 288 21.97 -15.46 6.83
C ARG A 288 23.20 -14.66 6.44
N GLU A 289 22.97 -13.55 5.76
CA GLU A 289 23.98 -12.53 5.47
C GLU A 289 24.09 -11.50 6.59
N LYS A 290 22.98 -11.18 7.26
CA LYS A 290 22.91 -10.16 8.31
C LYS A 290 22.49 -10.73 9.67
N PRO A 291 22.94 -10.09 10.77
CA PRO A 291 22.56 -10.48 12.12
C PRO A 291 21.05 -10.55 12.33
N SER A 292 20.65 -11.36 13.30
CA SER A 292 19.27 -11.48 13.78
C SER A 292 19.06 -10.50 14.92
N LEU A 293 18.56 -9.31 14.59
CA LEU A 293 18.49 -8.18 15.53
C LEU A 293 17.50 -8.38 16.70
N GLY A 294 16.71 -9.45 16.69
CA GLY A 294 15.96 -9.90 17.86
C GLY A 294 16.79 -10.63 18.91
N LEU A 295 17.99 -11.10 18.55
CA LEU A 295 18.95 -11.72 19.46
C LEU A 295 19.96 -10.69 19.96
N ASP A 296 20.82 -10.25 19.04
CA ASP A 296 21.93 -9.33 19.26
C ASP A 296 22.46 -8.83 17.90
N LYS A 297 23.28 -7.78 17.90
CA LYS A 297 23.91 -7.23 16.68
C LYS A 297 25.01 -8.11 16.11
N GLU A 298 25.50 -9.08 16.87
CA GLU A 298 26.61 -9.96 16.47
C GLU A 298 26.19 -11.45 16.31
N LEU A 299 24.90 -11.74 16.48
CA LEU A 299 24.36 -13.10 16.43
C LEU A 299 23.50 -13.35 15.20
N TYR A 300 23.65 -14.53 14.61
CA TYR A 300 23.01 -14.93 13.36
C TYR A 300 22.17 -16.17 13.60
N GLY A 301 20.84 -16.01 13.62
CA GLY A 301 19.90 -17.11 13.77
C GLY A 301 19.48 -17.71 12.43
N CYS A 302 20.01 -18.88 12.12
CA CYS A 302 19.74 -19.63 10.91
C CYS A 302 18.62 -20.66 11.15
N ARG A 303 17.53 -20.59 10.38
CA ARG A 303 16.44 -21.57 10.48
C ARG A 303 16.90 -22.91 9.93
N TYR A 304 16.56 -23.97 10.65
CA TYR A 304 16.99 -25.34 10.38
C TYR A 304 15.81 -26.31 10.46
N ILE A 305 15.73 -27.24 9.52
CA ILE A 305 14.76 -28.34 9.51
C ILE A 305 15.51 -29.66 9.51
N HIS A 306 14.98 -30.63 10.25
CA HIS A 306 15.38 -32.04 10.18
C HIS A 306 14.14 -32.91 9.96
N SER A 307 14.19 -33.78 8.95
CA SER A 307 13.09 -34.71 8.61
C SER A 307 13.62 -36.11 8.39
N ILE A 308 12.84 -37.13 8.77
CA ILE A 308 13.13 -38.54 8.48
C ILE A 308 11.95 -39.14 7.72
N TYR A 309 12.27 -39.74 6.58
CA TYR A 309 11.36 -40.45 5.69
C TYR A 309 11.65 -41.95 5.73
N ASP A 310 10.63 -42.74 6.03
CA ASP A 310 10.72 -44.21 6.02
C ASP A 310 10.51 -44.70 4.59
N ASN A 311 11.55 -45.24 3.94
CA ASN A 311 11.45 -45.68 2.54
C ASN A 311 10.55 -46.91 2.36
N GLU A 312 10.35 -47.72 3.40
CA GLU A 312 9.49 -48.91 3.33
C GLU A 312 8.02 -48.51 3.41
N LYS A 313 7.68 -47.64 4.37
CA LYS A 313 6.31 -47.15 4.60
C LYS A 313 5.92 -46.00 3.69
N LYS A 314 6.91 -45.35 3.07
CA LYS A 314 6.75 -44.20 2.18
C LYS A 314 6.12 -42.98 2.86
N GLU A 315 6.47 -42.75 4.12
CA GLU A 315 5.90 -41.68 4.96
C GLU A 315 6.98 -40.95 5.75
N PHE A 316 6.74 -39.67 6.09
CA PHE A 316 7.56 -38.99 7.08
C PHE A 316 7.13 -39.44 8.47
N ASN A 317 8.07 -39.94 9.25
CA ASN A 317 7.83 -40.41 10.63
C ASN A 317 8.35 -39.41 11.69
N HIS A 318 9.17 -38.45 11.26
CA HIS A 318 9.77 -37.42 12.10
C HIS A 318 10.00 -36.13 11.32
N PHE A 319 9.61 -35.00 11.89
CA PHE A 319 9.83 -33.66 11.34
C PHE A 319 10.01 -32.66 12.47
N ASP A 320 11.15 -31.99 12.54
CA ASP A 320 11.40 -30.93 13.51
C ASP A 320 12.05 -29.70 12.88
N GLY A 321 11.85 -28.57 13.54
CA GLY A 321 12.44 -27.31 13.15
C GLY A 321 13.06 -26.59 14.34
N ALA A 322 14.16 -25.91 14.06
CA ALA A 322 15.00 -25.24 15.04
C ALA A 322 15.63 -23.98 14.46
N VAL A 323 16.27 -23.22 15.33
CA VAL A 323 17.18 -22.13 14.98
C VAL A 323 18.56 -22.47 15.52
N ARG A 324 19.57 -22.39 14.64
CA ARG A 324 20.99 -22.44 14.99
C ARG A 324 21.52 -21.02 15.06
N VAL A 325 22.06 -20.64 16.20
CA VAL A 325 22.63 -19.31 16.43
C VAL A 325 24.14 -19.40 16.31
N TYR A 326 24.67 -18.57 15.42
CA TYR A 326 26.09 -18.43 15.13
C TYR A 326 26.59 -17.06 15.64
N THR A 327 27.80 -17.04 16.20
CA THR A 327 28.57 -15.78 16.35
C THR A 327 29.11 -15.32 15.00
N GLU A 328 29.62 -14.09 14.94
CA GLU A 328 30.27 -13.55 13.73
C GLU A 328 31.39 -14.48 13.19
N GLU A 329 32.27 -14.99 14.05
CA GLU A 329 33.33 -15.92 13.63
C GLU A 329 32.74 -17.22 13.07
N GLN A 330 31.72 -17.78 13.73
CA GLN A 330 31.13 -19.05 13.32
C GLN A 330 30.33 -18.91 12.01
N ILE A 331 29.63 -17.78 11.80
CA ILE A 331 28.85 -17.57 10.58
C ILE A 331 29.75 -17.35 9.36
N LEU A 332 30.87 -16.65 9.52
CA LEU A 332 31.88 -16.48 8.46
C LEU A 332 32.41 -17.84 8.00
N HIS A 333 32.74 -18.72 8.95
CA HIS A 333 33.12 -20.10 8.62
C HIS A 333 31.98 -20.89 7.96
N ARG A 334 30.73 -20.69 8.41
CA ARG A 334 29.54 -21.35 7.86
C ARG A 334 29.26 -20.94 6.42
N TRP A 335 29.56 -19.71 6.01
CA TRP A 335 29.39 -19.25 4.62
C TRP A 335 30.21 -20.07 3.62
N GLU A 336 31.40 -20.53 4.04
CA GLU A 336 32.35 -21.30 3.22
C GLU A 336 32.24 -22.83 3.44
N THR A 337 31.46 -23.26 4.42
CA THR A 337 31.42 -24.67 4.85
C THR A 337 30.03 -25.26 4.65
N ASN A 338 29.91 -26.28 3.80
CA ASN A 338 28.66 -27.03 3.59
C ASN A 338 28.10 -27.60 4.90
N ILE A 339 26.77 -27.70 5.00
CA ILE A 339 26.02 -28.21 6.16
C ILE A 339 26.51 -29.58 6.67
N ASN A 340 26.95 -30.47 5.79
CA ASN A 340 27.46 -31.80 6.16
C ASN A 340 28.85 -31.78 6.82
N LYS A 341 29.55 -30.65 6.75
CA LYS A 341 30.87 -30.41 7.37
C LYS A 341 30.81 -29.36 8.48
N ALA A 342 29.75 -28.55 8.51
CA ALA A 342 29.49 -27.61 9.58
C ALA A 342 29.22 -28.40 10.87
N GLY A 343 30.17 -28.35 11.82
CA GLY A 343 30.03 -29.05 13.09
C GLY A 343 28.80 -28.60 13.89
N LYS A 344 28.50 -29.29 15.00
CA LYS A 344 27.32 -29.02 15.85
C LYS A 344 27.56 -27.95 16.93
N ASN A 345 28.63 -27.17 16.82
CA ASN A 345 29.03 -26.21 17.85
C ASN A 345 28.32 -24.86 17.66
N THR A 346 27.01 -24.86 17.87
CA THR A 346 26.13 -23.68 17.76
C THR A 346 25.17 -23.68 18.95
N ASP A 347 24.70 -22.51 19.36
CA ASP A 347 23.53 -22.48 20.24
C ASP A 347 22.30 -22.93 19.43
N TYR A 348 21.61 -23.96 19.90
CA TYR A 348 20.58 -24.68 19.14
C TYR A 348 19.26 -24.66 19.90
N LYS A 349 18.27 -23.98 19.34
CA LYS A 349 16.92 -23.88 19.90
C LYS A 349 15.91 -24.60 19.02
N LYS A 350 15.42 -25.75 19.47
CA LYS A 350 14.29 -26.44 18.83
C LYS A 350 12.99 -25.66 19.06
N LEU A 351 12.16 -25.56 18.04
CA LEU A 351 10.91 -24.78 18.06
C LEU A 351 9.66 -25.63 17.94
N PHE A 352 9.69 -26.68 17.12
CA PHE A 352 8.58 -27.60 16.98
C PHE A 352 9.08 -28.99 16.63
N ARG A 353 8.22 -29.98 16.84
CA ARG A 353 8.46 -31.38 16.48
C ARG A 353 7.14 -32.09 16.19
N ILE A 354 7.15 -32.90 15.14
CA ILE A 354 6.08 -33.80 14.74
C ILE A 354 6.68 -35.21 14.68
N ASP A 355 6.12 -36.14 15.45
CA ASP A 355 6.43 -37.57 15.32
C ASP A 355 5.18 -38.32 14.83
N GLY A 356 5.37 -39.40 14.09
CA GLY A 356 4.28 -40.17 13.50
C GLY A 356 4.05 -39.82 12.04
N LYS A 357 2.96 -40.34 11.47
CA LYS A 357 2.73 -40.33 10.02
C LYS A 357 2.28 -38.97 9.51
N LEU A 358 3.22 -38.19 9.00
CA LEU A 358 2.98 -36.89 8.38
C LEU A 358 2.86 -37.04 6.87
N ASP A 359 1.72 -36.58 6.34
CA ASP A 359 1.46 -36.60 4.90
C ASP A 359 2.45 -35.70 4.15
N LEU A 360 2.87 -36.17 2.97
CA LEU A 360 3.84 -35.47 2.12
C LEU A 360 3.40 -34.03 1.79
N SER A 361 2.11 -33.80 1.55
CA SER A 361 1.58 -32.46 1.26
C SER A 361 1.71 -31.51 2.46
N ASP A 362 1.40 -32.01 3.66
CA ASP A 362 1.49 -31.23 4.89
C ASP A 362 2.95 -30.94 5.24
N TRP A 363 3.84 -31.93 5.10
CA TRP A 363 5.28 -31.76 5.29
C TRP A 363 5.85 -30.65 4.39
N LYS A 364 5.52 -30.67 3.09
CA LYS A 364 6.01 -29.64 2.15
C LYS A 364 5.48 -28.26 2.49
N LYS A 365 4.18 -28.17 2.79
CA LYS A 365 3.55 -26.91 3.17
C LYS A 365 4.22 -26.33 4.41
N LEU A 366 4.48 -27.15 5.43
CA LEU A 366 5.18 -26.71 6.64
C LEU A 366 6.62 -26.27 6.37
N CYS A 367 7.36 -26.95 5.49
CA CYS A 367 8.71 -26.51 5.08
C CYS A 367 8.68 -25.10 4.47
N ILE A 368 7.79 -24.87 3.49
CA ILE A 368 7.64 -23.56 2.84
C ILE A 368 7.22 -22.48 3.86
N LEU A 369 6.22 -22.78 4.69
CA LEU A 369 5.72 -21.82 5.67
C LEU A 369 6.77 -21.51 6.74
N TYR A 370 7.50 -22.49 7.26
CA TYR A 370 8.53 -22.26 8.28
C TYR A 370 9.63 -21.31 7.76
N TYR A 371 10.00 -21.49 6.50
CA TYR A 371 10.98 -20.66 5.78
C TYR A 371 10.38 -19.40 5.13
N LYS A 372 9.28 -18.86 5.68
CA LYS A 372 8.69 -17.56 5.29
C LYS A 372 9.77 -16.52 4.96
N GLY A 373 9.68 -15.87 3.80
CA GLY A 373 10.68 -14.92 3.31
C GLY A 373 11.68 -15.49 2.29
N ASN A 374 11.77 -16.82 2.16
CA ASN A 374 12.82 -17.48 1.39
C ASN A 374 12.34 -18.05 0.06
N PRO A 375 12.61 -17.38 -1.08
CA PRO A 375 12.18 -17.87 -2.37
C PRO A 375 12.98 -19.09 -2.85
N LEU A 376 14.12 -19.42 -2.24
CA LEU A 376 14.95 -20.56 -2.66
C LEU A 376 14.28 -21.90 -2.39
N LEU A 377 13.32 -21.97 -1.45
CA LEU A 377 12.49 -23.15 -1.24
C LEU A 377 11.61 -23.41 -2.46
N PHE A 378 11.13 -22.36 -3.14
CA PHE A 378 10.36 -22.49 -4.37
C PHE A 378 11.21 -23.07 -5.49
N GLU A 379 12.43 -22.58 -5.66
CA GLU A 379 13.35 -23.12 -6.67
C GLU A 379 13.68 -24.59 -6.39
N TYR A 380 14.03 -24.93 -5.15
CA TYR A 380 14.33 -26.31 -4.75
C TYR A 380 13.16 -27.25 -5.02
N PHE A 381 11.96 -26.78 -4.69
CA PHE A 381 10.75 -27.54 -4.90
C PHE A 381 10.12 -27.31 -6.30
N GLY A 382 10.85 -26.77 -7.28
CA GLY A 382 10.40 -26.74 -8.69
C GLY A 382 9.27 -25.75 -9.02
N ALA A 383 9.11 -24.68 -8.25
CA ALA A 383 8.07 -23.65 -8.41
C ALA A 383 8.56 -22.32 -9.02
N LYS A 384 9.77 -22.32 -9.59
CA LYS A 384 10.46 -21.09 -9.99
C LYS A 384 9.67 -20.31 -11.04
N GLU A 385 9.18 -20.98 -12.07
CA GLU A 385 8.43 -20.33 -13.16
C GLU A 385 7.11 -19.73 -12.65
N GLU A 386 6.39 -20.41 -11.77
CA GLU A 386 5.13 -19.89 -11.21
C GLU A 386 5.39 -18.68 -10.31
N TYR A 387 6.46 -18.73 -9.52
CA TYR A 387 6.93 -17.59 -8.72
C TYR A 387 7.29 -16.39 -9.61
N GLU A 388 8.08 -16.61 -10.67
CA GLU A 388 8.51 -15.57 -11.61
C GLU A 388 7.34 -14.99 -12.42
N ASN A 389 6.40 -15.82 -12.86
CA ASN A 389 5.20 -15.38 -13.59
C ASN A 389 4.32 -14.43 -12.75
N VAL A 390 4.23 -14.68 -11.45
CA VAL A 390 3.50 -13.80 -10.52
C VAL A 390 4.23 -12.49 -10.28
N GLN A 391 5.57 -12.49 -10.25
CA GLN A 391 6.34 -11.25 -10.17
C GLN A 391 6.24 -10.42 -11.46
N ASN A 392 6.18 -11.08 -12.61
CA ASN A 392 6.23 -10.43 -13.93
C ASN A 392 4.87 -9.96 -14.46
N SER A 393 3.74 -10.29 -13.82
CA SER A 393 2.39 -9.98 -14.32
C SER A 393 2.01 -8.48 -14.31
N ILE A 394 2.93 -7.56 -14.03
CA ILE A 394 2.65 -6.13 -13.79
C ILE A 394 2.97 -5.22 -15.00
N LYS A 395 3.44 -5.72 -16.15
CA LYS A 395 3.81 -4.84 -17.28
C LYS A 395 3.08 -5.17 -18.57
N ILE A 396 1.80 -4.78 -18.65
CA ILE A 396 1.18 -4.46 -19.94
C ILE A 396 0.90 -2.96 -19.95
N GLN A 397 1.91 -2.16 -20.29
CA GLN A 397 1.67 -0.76 -20.64
C GLN A 397 1.07 -0.71 -22.04
N ASN A 398 -0.08 -0.07 -22.16
CA ASN A 398 -0.65 0.29 -23.44
C ASN A 398 0.25 1.35 -24.09
N GLY A 399 0.95 1.04 -25.18
CA GLY A 399 1.97 1.90 -25.80
C GLY A 399 1.51 3.34 -26.08
N ALA A 400 0.21 3.53 -26.35
CA ALA A 400 -0.39 4.85 -26.57
C ALA A 400 -0.35 5.79 -25.34
N LEU A 401 -0.33 5.28 -24.09
CA LEU A 401 -0.23 6.09 -22.87
C LEU A 401 1.11 6.86 -22.76
N LYS A 402 2.10 6.46 -23.56
CA LYS A 402 3.36 7.21 -23.72
C LYS A 402 3.11 8.59 -24.30
N TYR A 403 2.11 8.72 -25.19
CA TYR A 403 1.80 9.94 -25.92
C TYR A 403 0.49 10.59 -25.49
N LEU A 404 -0.49 9.83 -25.02
CA LEU A 404 -1.83 10.36 -24.72
C LEU A 404 -2.09 10.47 -23.21
N PRO A 405 -2.89 11.46 -22.78
CA PRO A 405 -3.52 11.41 -21.47
C PRO A 405 -4.46 10.18 -21.38
N ALA A 406 -4.78 9.75 -20.16
CA ALA A 406 -5.68 8.62 -19.96
C ALA A 406 -7.05 8.88 -20.60
N LYS A 407 -7.43 8.00 -21.53
CA LYS A 407 -8.74 8.03 -22.16
C LYS A 407 -9.78 7.36 -21.24
N ILE A 408 -10.88 8.05 -21.03
CA ILE A 408 -12.05 7.57 -20.29
C ILE A 408 -13.26 7.69 -21.21
N GLU A 409 -14.14 6.71 -21.19
CA GLU A 409 -15.40 6.69 -21.95
C GLU A 409 -16.62 6.74 -20.99
N PRO A 410 -17.82 7.08 -21.46
CA PRO A 410 -19.02 7.13 -20.61
C PRO A 410 -19.30 5.81 -19.86
N GLU A 411 -19.11 4.67 -20.51
CA GLU A 411 -19.29 3.33 -19.92
C GLU A 411 -18.30 3.03 -18.79
N ASP A 412 -17.13 3.66 -18.81
CA ASP A 412 -16.15 3.53 -17.74
C ASP A 412 -16.67 4.18 -16.44
N GLY A 413 -17.62 5.11 -16.53
CA GLY A 413 -18.19 5.85 -15.40
C GLY A 413 -17.31 6.95 -14.82
N ILE A 414 -17.49 7.25 -13.54
CA ILE A 414 -16.70 8.26 -12.80
C ILE A 414 -15.77 7.59 -11.78
N ARG A 415 -14.70 8.31 -11.42
CA ARG A 415 -13.85 7.97 -10.27
C ARG A 415 -13.91 9.10 -9.26
N LEU A 416 -13.95 8.73 -7.99
CA LEU A 416 -13.81 9.67 -6.87
C LEU A 416 -12.50 9.39 -6.16
N PHE A 417 -11.77 10.43 -5.80
CA PHE A 417 -10.62 10.32 -4.94
C PHE A 417 -10.82 11.23 -3.75
N THR A 418 -11.03 10.63 -2.58
CA THR A 418 -11.15 11.37 -1.32
C THR A 418 -9.81 11.30 -0.61
N SER A 419 -9.28 12.44 -0.21
CA SER A 419 -8.00 12.51 0.50
C SER A 419 -8.05 13.45 1.69
N TYR A 420 -7.25 13.15 2.71
CA TYR A 420 -7.16 13.91 3.96
C TYR A 420 -5.77 14.50 4.12
N HIS A 421 -5.72 15.76 4.52
CA HIS A 421 -4.52 16.59 4.54
C HIS A 421 -4.38 17.35 5.85
N PRO A 422 -3.16 17.77 6.23
CA PRO A 422 -2.99 18.76 7.29
C PRO A 422 -3.80 20.03 7.00
N LYS A 423 -4.37 20.62 8.04
CA LYS A 423 -5.15 21.85 7.94
C LYS A 423 -4.27 23.03 7.52
N GLN A 424 -4.84 23.92 6.71
CA GLN A 424 -4.24 25.22 6.44
C GLN A 424 -4.61 26.21 7.54
N SER A 425 -3.74 27.18 7.80
CA SER A 425 -3.93 28.15 8.89
C SER A 425 -4.92 29.28 8.57
N ASP A 426 -5.32 29.45 7.32
CA ASP A 426 -6.04 30.63 6.81
C ASP A 426 -7.49 30.35 6.38
N TYR A 427 -8.09 29.22 6.78
CA TYR A 427 -9.46 28.82 6.40
C TYR A 427 -10.55 29.86 6.71
N ASN A 428 -10.34 30.70 7.72
CA ASN A 428 -11.30 31.74 8.12
C ASN A 428 -11.10 33.08 7.38
N SER A 429 -10.14 33.16 6.44
CA SER A 429 -9.79 34.42 5.75
C SER A 429 -10.45 34.59 4.37
N PHE A 430 -11.11 33.55 3.86
CA PHE A 430 -11.76 33.55 2.56
C PHE A 430 -13.15 32.92 2.65
N ALA A 431 -13.94 33.01 1.58
CA ALA A 431 -15.14 32.17 1.42
C ALA A 431 -14.84 30.98 0.51
N ARG A 432 -14.21 31.26 -0.64
CA ARG A 432 -13.62 30.24 -1.51
C ARG A 432 -12.28 30.71 -2.02
N LYS A 433 -11.32 29.79 -2.12
CA LYS A 433 -9.97 30.08 -2.58
C LYS A 433 -9.51 28.99 -3.54
N VAL A 434 -8.88 29.40 -4.64
CA VAL A 434 -8.16 28.49 -5.53
C VAL A 434 -6.74 28.27 -4.99
N ILE A 435 -6.29 27.02 -4.97
CA ILE A 435 -4.91 26.67 -4.62
C ILE A 435 -4.27 25.80 -5.70
N HIS A 436 -2.95 25.69 -5.62
CA HIS A 436 -2.11 24.86 -6.50
C HIS A 436 -2.34 25.11 -8.00
N PRO A 437 -2.10 26.34 -8.49
CA PRO A 437 -2.09 26.57 -9.92
C PRO A 437 -0.98 25.75 -10.60
N ASP A 438 -1.22 25.36 -11.85
CA ASP A 438 -0.21 24.70 -12.67
C ASP A 438 0.96 25.66 -12.93
N ILE A 439 2.16 25.09 -13.09
CA ILE A 439 3.39 25.86 -13.36
C ILE A 439 3.93 25.47 -14.72
N ILE A 440 4.10 26.46 -15.60
CA ILE A 440 4.77 26.30 -16.89
C ILE A 440 6.14 26.97 -16.82
N GLY A 441 7.20 26.18 -17.02
CA GLY A 441 8.56 26.68 -17.20
C GLY A 441 8.78 27.26 -18.59
N ARG A 442 9.56 28.33 -18.69
CA ARG A 442 9.98 28.98 -19.93
C ARG A 442 11.45 28.66 -20.21
N GLU A 443 11.86 28.75 -21.48
CA GLU A 443 13.24 28.46 -21.90
C GLU A 443 14.29 29.35 -21.23
N ASN A 444 13.92 30.57 -20.84
CA ASN A 444 14.79 31.50 -20.13
C ASN A 444 14.96 31.18 -18.62
N GLY A 445 14.34 30.10 -18.13
CA GLY A 445 14.37 29.68 -16.73
C GLY A 445 13.25 30.29 -15.85
N ASP A 446 12.44 31.21 -16.38
CA ASP A 446 11.29 31.75 -15.66
C ASP A 446 10.17 30.71 -15.58
N SER A 447 9.24 30.90 -14.63
CA SER A 447 8.02 30.10 -14.55
C SER A 447 6.81 30.98 -14.35
N ILE A 448 5.68 30.55 -14.91
CA ILE A 448 4.39 31.25 -14.77
C ILE A 448 3.36 30.33 -14.14
N ARG A 449 2.51 30.91 -13.29
CA ARG A 449 1.35 30.23 -12.72
C ARG A 449 0.18 30.34 -13.68
N VAL A 450 -0.44 29.21 -13.98
CA VAL A 450 -1.56 29.12 -14.92
C VAL A 450 -2.75 28.37 -14.35
N LEU A 451 -3.94 28.75 -14.81
CA LEU A 451 -5.19 28.01 -14.61
C LEU A 451 -5.89 27.82 -15.95
N GLU A 452 -6.52 26.66 -16.16
CA GLU A 452 -7.38 26.49 -17.32
C GLU A 452 -8.59 27.45 -17.25
N TYR A 453 -8.82 28.17 -18.35
CA TYR A 453 -9.77 29.28 -18.39
C TYR A 453 -11.23 28.89 -18.10
N ASP A 454 -11.58 27.60 -18.22
CA ASP A 454 -12.95 27.11 -17.97
C ASP A 454 -13.43 27.39 -16.53
N ILE A 455 -12.53 27.58 -15.54
CA ILE A 455 -12.87 27.98 -14.16
C ILE A 455 -13.64 29.31 -14.10
N ILE A 456 -13.41 30.21 -15.05
CA ILE A 456 -14.05 31.53 -15.11
C ILE A 456 -15.58 31.39 -15.26
N GLU A 457 -16.07 30.34 -15.91
CA GLU A 457 -17.51 30.11 -16.06
C GLU A 457 -18.16 29.72 -14.73
N ILE A 458 -17.44 28.97 -13.90
CA ILE A 458 -17.85 28.63 -12.52
C ILE A 458 -17.89 29.89 -11.67
N GLU A 459 -16.84 30.72 -11.73
CA GLU A 459 -16.77 31.99 -11.01
C GLU A 459 -17.92 32.94 -11.41
N LYS A 460 -18.23 33.04 -12.70
CA LYS A 460 -19.33 33.88 -13.21
C LYS A 460 -20.68 33.43 -12.67
N HIS A 461 -20.92 32.12 -12.59
CA HIS A 461 -22.12 31.59 -11.96
C HIS A 461 -22.20 32.01 -10.48
N LEU A 462 -21.10 31.85 -9.73
CA LEU A 462 -21.04 32.24 -8.31
C LEU A 462 -21.22 33.75 -8.10
N LYS A 463 -20.63 34.60 -8.95
CA LYS A 463 -20.76 36.07 -8.93
C LYS A 463 -22.20 36.54 -9.12
N ARG A 464 -23.00 35.83 -9.91
CA ARG A 464 -24.44 36.14 -10.09
C ARG A 464 -25.23 35.88 -8.82
N ASN A 465 -24.78 34.93 -8.00
CA ASN A 465 -25.38 34.57 -6.73
C ASN A 465 -24.75 35.30 -5.53
N GLY A 466 -24.05 36.41 -5.76
CA GLY A 466 -23.47 37.26 -4.71
C GLY A 466 -22.20 36.71 -4.07
N SER A 467 -21.55 35.72 -4.67
CA SER A 467 -20.35 35.08 -4.14
C SER A 467 -19.12 35.31 -5.05
N LYS A 468 -17.91 35.06 -4.54
CA LYS A 468 -16.66 35.13 -5.31
C LYS A 468 -15.72 33.96 -5.01
N ILE A 469 -14.71 33.81 -5.86
CA ILE A 469 -13.56 32.93 -5.66
C ILE A 469 -12.34 33.85 -5.57
N ASP A 470 -11.51 33.64 -4.54
CA ASP A 470 -10.23 34.31 -4.42
C ASP A 470 -9.16 33.48 -5.14
N TYR A 471 -8.39 34.13 -6.01
CA TYR A 471 -7.31 33.50 -6.76
C TYR A 471 -5.95 33.91 -6.17
N PRO A 472 -4.93 33.04 -6.28
CA PRO A 472 -3.55 33.43 -6.02
C PRO A 472 -3.13 34.63 -6.88
N ASP A 473 -2.18 35.41 -6.36
CA ASP A 473 -1.59 36.53 -7.09
C ASP A 473 -0.87 36.04 -8.37
N GLU A 474 -0.88 36.88 -9.41
CA GLU A 474 -0.14 36.69 -10.67
C GLU A 474 -0.49 35.43 -11.46
N ILE A 475 -1.78 35.10 -11.57
CA ILE A 475 -2.25 33.99 -12.39
C ILE A 475 -2.53 34.39 -13.84
N ASN A 476 -2.13 33.52 -14.76
CA ASN A 476 -2.46 33.57 -16.17
C ASN A 476 -3.54 32.53 -16.51
N PHE A 477 -4.44 32.84 -17.44
CA PHE A 477 -5.41 31.85 -17.92
C PHE A 477 -4.91 31.18 -19.19
N ILE A 478 -4.91 29.85 -19.21
CA ILE A 478 -4.50 29.06 -20.37
C ILE A 478 -5.71 28.39 -21.03
N LYS A 479 -5.65 28.28 -22.35
CA LYS A 479 -6.58 27.50 -23.15
C LYS A 479 -5.83 26.39 -23.88
N PRO A 480 -5.94 25.14 -23.39
CA PRO A 480 -5.66 23.97 -24.20
C PRO A 480 -6.71 23.82 -25.29
N PHE A 481 -6.28 23.52 -26.52
CA PHE A 481 -7.17 23.26 -27.64
C PHE A 481 -7.45 21.75 -27.73
N ASP A 482 -8.13 21.21 -26.72
CA ASP A 482 -8.54 19.80 -26.66
C ASP A 482 -9.88 19.64 -25.92
N PHE A 483 -10.25 18.39 -25.64
CA PHE A 483 -11.50 18.01 -24.97
C PHE A 483 -11.27 17.62 -23.50
N TYR A 484 -10.16 18.05 -22.91
CA TYR A 484 -9.79 17.78 -21.52
C TYR A 484 -9.86 19.07 -20.70
N THR A 485 -10.21 18.96 -19.42
CA THR A 485 -10.16 20.12 -18.52
C THR A 485 -9.72 19.71 -17.12
N ASN A 486 -8.65 20.33 -16.63
CA ASN A 486 -8.27 20.32 -15.22
C ASN A 486 -8.82 21.58 -14.54
N TYR A 487 -9.87 21.44 -13.72
CA TYR A 487 -10.25 22.49 -12.80
C TYR A 487 -9.32 22.49 -11.59
N PRO A 488 -8.92 23.67 -11.08
CA PRO A 488 -8.09 23.74 -9.89
C PRO A 488 -8.86 23.29 -8.65
N ILE A 489 -8.13 23.11 -7.55
CA ILE A 489 -8.74 22.86 -6.24
C ILE A 489 -9.46 24.13 -5.77
N ILE A 490 -10.75 24.02 -5.48
CA ILE A 490 -11.55 25.09 -4.84
C ILE A 490 -11.74 24.72 -3.37
N LEU A 491 -11.06 25.44 -2.49
CA LEU A 491 -11.25 25.32 -1.04
C LEU A 491 -12.45 26.16 -0.59
N HIS A 492 -13.15 25.69 0.43
CA HIS A 492 -14.31 26.34 1.04
C HIS A 492 -14.00 26.60 2.51
N SER A 493 -14.34 27.79 2.99
CA SER A 493 -14.07 28.17 4.38
C SER A 493 -14.90 27.39 5.38
N SER A 494 -14.47 27.48 6.64
CA SER A 494 -15.11 26.85 7.80
C SER A 494 -16.40 27.59 8.21
N ASP A 495 -16.54 28.85 7.80
CA ASP A 495 -17.76 29.63 7.95
C ASP A 495 -18.81 29.20 6.91
N ASN A 496 -19.81 28.43 7.35
CA ASN A 496 -20.93 27.96 6.53
C ASN A 496 -20.52 27.03 5.36
N THR A 497 -19.58 26.12 5.63
CA THR A 497 -19.03 25.16 4.64
C THR A 497 -20.09 24.43 3.82
N PRO A 498 -21.16 23.84 4.39
CA PRO A 498 -22.14 23.08 3.60
C PRO A 498 -22.81 23.94 2.53
N PHE A 499 -23.13 25.20 2.84
CA PHE A 499 -23.72 26.13 1.89
C PHE A 499 -22.74 26.51 0.78
N LEU A 500 -21.48 26.78 1.14
CA LEU A 500 -20.46 27.18 0.17
C LEU A 500 -20.16 26.05 -0.81
N VAL A 501 -20.01 24.82 -0.31
CA VAL A 501 -19.82 23.62 -1.14
C VAL A 501 -21.03 23.40 -2.05
N GLN A 502 -22.25 23.48 -1.52
CA GLN A 502 -23.47 23.28 -2.31
C GLN A 502 -23.59 24.28 -3.48
N GLN A 503 -23.27 25.55 -3.24
CA GLN A 503 -23.28 26.57 -4.30
C GLN A 503 -22.23 26.29 -5.39
N THR A 504 -21.05 25.78 -5.03
CA THR A 504 -20.01 25.39 -6.00
C THR A 504 -20.47 24.19 -6.83
N ILE A 505 -21.06 23.18 -6.19
CA ILE A 505 -21.63 22.01 -6.86
C ILE A 505 -22.73 22.43 -7.84
N GLU A 506 -23.62 23.34 -7.45
CA GLU A 506 -24.68 23.85 -8.34
C GLU A 506 -24.12 24.62 -9.53
N ALA A 507 -23.01 25.35 -9.34
CA ALA A 507 -22.30 26.01 -10.44
C ALA A 507 -21.76 24.98 -11.45
N PHE A 508 -21.08 23.94 -10.99
CA PHE A 508 -20.61 22.85 -11.87
C PHE A 508 -21.76 22.16 -12.59
N LYS A 509 -22.84 21.82 -11.87
CA LYS A 509 -24.04 21.18 -12.43
C LYS A 509 -24.64 22.02 -13.55
N THR A 510 -24.86 23.31 -13.31
CA THR A 510 -25.44 24.24 -14.30
C THR A 510 -24.54 24.37 -15.53
N ILE A 511 -23.24 24.59 -15.32
CA ILE A 511 -22.29 24.75 -16.43
C ILE A 511 -22.17 23.46 -17.24
N PHE A 512 -22.08 22.29 -16.61
CA PHE A 512 -21.98 21.02 -17.32
C PHE A 512 -23.28 20.67 -18.05
N GLN A 513 -24.45 20.97 -17.48
CA GLN A 513 -25.73 20.77 -18.17
C GLN A 513 -25.82 21.55 -19.48
N ILE A 514 -25.27 22.75 -19.53
CA ILE A 514 -25.26 23.58 -20.74
C ILE A 514 -24.15 23.12 -21.69
N GLN A 515 -22.93 22.94 -21.17
CA GLN A 515 -21.76 22.51 -21.95
C GLN A 515 -22.01 21.17 -22.66
N ASN A 516 -22.59 20.19 -21.97
CA ASN A 516 -22.81 18.84 -22.50
C ASN A 516 -23.76 18.78 -23.71
N LYS A 517 -24.52 19.86 -23.99
CA LYS A 517 -25.34 19.95 -25.21
C LYS A 517 -24.50 20.01 -26.48
N THR A 518 -23.26 20.47 -26.38
CA THR A 518 -22.35 20.63 -27.52
C THR A 518 -21.00 19.94 -27.30
N LEU A 519 -20.61 19.71 -26.04
CA LEU A 519 -19.26 19.30 -25.70
C LEU A 519 -19.22 18.40 -24.45
N ASN A 520 -18.96 17.11 -24.65
CA ASN A 520 -18.76 16.15 -23.57
C ASN A 520 -17.25 16.01 -23.28
N LYS A 521 -16.73 16.86 -22.39
CA LYS A 521 -15.29 16.90 -22.05
C LYS A 521 -14.93 15.79 -21.07
N THR A 522 -13.67 15.38 -21.07
CA THR A 522 -13.07 14.67 -19.94
C THR A 522 -12.63 15.70 -18.90
N ILE A 523 -13.10 15.56 -17.66
CA ILE A 523 -12.91 16.55 -16.60
C ILE A 523 -12.21 15.93 -15.41
N SER A 524 -11.24 16.66 -14.86
CA SER A 524 -10.84 16.57 -13.45
C SER A 524 -11.30 17.81 -12.71
N LEU A 525 -11.94 17.64 -11.55
CA LEU A 525 -12.25 18.75 -10.64
C LEU A 525 -12.01 18.33 -9.19
N THR A 526 -11.68 19.29 -8.34
CA THR A 526 -11.48 19.04 -6.91
C THR A 526 -12.09 20.15 -6.07
N ILE A 527 -12.84 19.75 -5.05
CA ILE A 527 -13.31 20.65 -3.99
C ILE A 527 -12.72 20.20 -2.65
N GLY A 528 -12.41 21.15 -1.76
CA GLY A 528 -11.89 20.85 -0.43
C GLY A 528 -12.48 21.74 0.64
N TRP A 529 -12.42 21.27 1.89
CA TRP A 529 -12.85 22.01 3.07
C TRP A 529 -12.22 21.46 4.36
N GLU A 530 -12.26 22.25 5.42
CA GLU A 530 -11.79 21.86 6.75
C GLU A 530 -12.83 20.99 7.49
N MET A 531 -12.37 19.92 8.13
CA MET A 531 -13.08 19.13 9.15
C MET A 531 -12.40 19.32 10.52
N GLN A 532 -12.92 18.72 11.60
CA GLN A 532 -12.35 18.88 12.94
C GLN A 532 -10.84 18.54 13.04
N ASP A 533 -10.38 17.46 12.43
CA ASP A 533 -9.02 16.95 12.62
C ASP A 533 -8.10 17.15 11.39
N PHE A 534 -8.67 17.40 10.21
CA PHE A 534 -7.94 17.48 8.95
C PHE A 534 -8.73 18.29 7.91
N GLU A 535 -8.07 18.63 6.81
CA GLU A 535 -8.71 19.08 5.57
C GLU A 535 -9.09 17.86 4.73
N VAL A 536 -10.28 17.84 4.15
CA VAL A 536 -10.67 16.83 3.16
C VAL A 536 -10.69 17.43 1.76
N ARG A 537 -10.27 16.65 0.77
CA ARG A 537 -10.41 16.96 -0.65
C ARG A 537 -11.17 15.84 -1.34
N LEU A 538 -12.18 16.21 -2.11
CA LEU A 538 -12.93 15.31 -2.99
C LEU A 538 -12.61 15.69 -4.43
N SER A 539 -11.80 14.84 -5.06
CA SER A 539 -11.46 14.93 -6.48
C SER A 539 -12.31 13.97 -7.30
N VAL A 540 -12.71 14.42 -8.50
CA VAL A 540 -13.63 13.70 -9.38
C VAL A 540 -13.03 13.68 -10.78
N PHE A 541 -13.00 12.49 -11.39
CA PHE A 541 -12.51 12.29 -12.75
C PHE A 541 -13.52 11.49 -13.59
N GLY A 542 -13.83 11.98 -14.78
CA GLY A 542 -14.81 11.35 -15.68
C GLY A 542 -15.22 12.22 -16.85
N LYS A 543 -16.10 11.69 -17.70
CA LYS A 543 -16.81 12.50 -18.71
C LYS A 543 -17.76 13.48 -18.04
N SER A 544 -17.86 14.69 -18.58
CA SER A 544 -18.72 15.74 -18.04
C SER A 544 -20.21 15.35 -18.04
N SER A 545 -20.64 14.45 -18.95
CA SER A 545 -21.97 13.83 -18.89
C SER A 545 -22.17 12.96 -17.65
N GLU A 546 -21.20 12.10 -17.33
CA GLU A 546 -21.27 11.16 -16.22
C GLU A 546 -21.09 11.84 -14.87
N ILE A 547 -20.20 12.84 -14.81
CA ILE A 547 -20.08 13.72 -13.64
C ILE A 547 -21.40 14.45 -13.41
N LEU A 548 -22.05 14.99 -14.44
CA LEU A 548 -23.35 15.64 -14.29
C LEU A 548 -24.44 14.67 -13.79
N LYS A 549 -24.45 13.43 -14.28
CA LYS A 549 -25.35 12.37 -13.81
C LYS A 549 -25.17 12.14 -12.31
N TRP A 550 -23.93 12.05 -11.83
CA TRP A 550 -23.60 11.93 -10.41
C TRP A 550 -23.94 13.20 -9.61
N LEU A 551 -23.55 14.39 -10.06
CA LEU A 551 -23.88 15.67 -9.40
C LEU A 551 -25.40 15.85 -9.22
N SER A 552 -26.20 15.30 -10.14
CA SER A 552 -27.65 15.39 -10.09
C SER A 552 -28.29 14.46 -9.04
N THR A 553 -27.55 13.51 -8.48
CA THR A 553 -28.01 12.62 -7.40
C THR A 553 -27.48 13.02 -6.03
N LEU A 554 -26.64 14.06 -5.94
CA LEU A 554 -26.05 14.50 -4.69
C LEU A 554 -27.06 15.23 -3.79
N ASP A 555 -27.22 14.70 -2.58
CA ASP A 555 -27.67 15.48 -1.42
C ASP A 555 -26.55 16.41 -0.93
N THR A 556 -26.84 17.27 0.04
CA THR A 556 -25.85 18.12 0.71
C THR A 556 -24.67 17.29 1.22
N ILE A 557 -23.45 17.68 0.83
CA ILE A 557 -22.21 17.05 1.29
C ILE A 557 -21.98 17.44 2.76
N PRO A 558 -21.88 16.47 3.69
CA PRO A 558 -21.65 16.80 5.10
C PRO A 558 -20.23 17.37 5.32
N ALA A 559 -20.14 18.41 6.14
CA ALA A 559 -18.86 18.98 6.56
C ALA A 559 -18.19 18.22 7.72
N GLU A 560 -18.98 17.48 8.51
CA GLU A 560 -18.48 16.73 9.66
C GLU A 560 -18.08 15.30 9.29
N TYR A 561 -16.91 14.87 9.77
CA TYR A 561 -16.30 13.59 9.39
C TYR A 561 -17.22 12.37 9.53
N PRO A 562 -17.90 12.14 10.68
CA PRO A 562 -18.75 10.94 10.82
C PRO A 562 -19.88 10.87 9.80
N ASN A 563 -20.49 12.01 9.48
CA ASN A 563 -21.57 12.09 8.50
C ASN A 563 -21.04 12.03 7.06
N PHE A 564 -19.87 12.65 6.81
CA PHE A 564 -19.20 12.60 5.53
C PHE A 564 -18.82 11.18 5.15
N ARG A 565 -18.30 10.40 6.10
CA ARG A 565 -18.00 8.97 5.92
C ARG A 565 -19.23 8.17 5.46
N LEU A 566 -20.37 8.36 6.12
CA LEU A 566 -21.63 7.73 5.73
C LEU A 566 -22.09 8.18 4.34
N TRP A 567 -21.91 9.47 4.01
CA TRP A 567 -22.20 10.00 2.68
C TRP A 567 -21.29 9.36 1.62
N LEU A 568 -20.00 9.18 1.90
CA LEU A 568 -19.03 8.60 0.97
C LEU A 568 -19.33 7.13 0.66
N ILE A 569 -19.78 6.35 1.66
CA ILE A 569 -20.26 4.97 1.47
C ILE A 569 -21.43 4.93 0.48
N ARG A 570 -22.38 5.88 0.58
CA ARG A 570 -23.48 6.00 -0.38
C ARG A 570 -23.00 6.36 -1.78
N GLN A 571 -22.00 7.24 -1.91
CA GLN A 571 -21.42 7.58 -3.21
C GLN A 571 -20.74 6.39 -3.87
N ARG A 572 -19.95 5.62 -3.10
CA ARG A 572 -19.37 4.35 -3.56
C ARG A 572 -20.45 3.40 -4.06
N LYS A 573 -21.50 3.19 -3.26
CA LYS A 573 -22.61 2.32 -3.65
C LYS A 573 -23.26 2.80 -4.95
N TRP A 574 -23.50 4.10 -5.11
CA TRP A 574 -24.06 4.65 -6.34
C TRP A 574 -23.18 4.35 -7.57
N ILE A 575 -21.86 4.53 -7.47
CA ILE A 575 -20.91 4.20 -8.55
C ILE A 575 -20.99 2.71 -8.88
N TYR A 576 -21.01 1.85 -7.86
CA TYR A 576 -21.06 0.40 -8.03
C TYR A 576 -22.37 -0.04 -8.67
N ASP A 577 -23.49 0.58 -8.34
CA ASP A 577 -24.80 0.21 -8.88
C ASP A 577 -25.00 0.72 -10.33
N ASN A 578 -24.21 1.70 -10.78
CA ASN A 578 -24.39 2.37 -12.09
C ASN A 578 -23.38 1.98 -13.17
N TYR A 579 -22.23 1.42 -12.80
CA TYR A 579 -21.13 1.14 -13.73
C TYR A 579 -20.54 -0.24 -13.50
N ASP A 580 -20.13 -0.89 -14.58
CA ASP A 580 -19.42 -2.16 -14.56
C ASP A 580 -17.91 -1.95 -14.36
N TYR A 581 -17.23 -3.00 -13.90
CA TYR A 581 -15.77 -2.96 -13.78
C TYR A 581 -15.14 -3.16 -15.15
N HIS A 582 -14.33 -2.18 -15.56
CA HIS A 582 -13.45 -2.29 -16.71
C HIS A 582 -12.01 -2.16 -16.21
N GLU A 583 -11.17 -3.13 -16.55
CA GLU A 583 -9.76 -3.17 -16.14
C GLU A 583 -8.96 -2.12 -16.91
N LYS A 584 -9.01 -0.88 -16.42
CA LYS A 584 -8.24 0.28 -16.90
C LYS A 584 -7.57 0.95 -15.72
N ASP A 585 -6.27 1.21 -15.83
CA ASP A 585 -5.50 1.85 -14.77
C ASP A 585 -5.52 3.38 -14.90
N PHE A 586 -6.22 4.04 -13.99
CA PHE A 586 -6.24 5.50 -13.85
C PHE A 586 -5.41 6.02 -12.67
N THR A 587 -4.70 5.15 -11.96
CA THR A 587 -3.95 5.53 -10.74
C THR A 587 -2.80 6.50 -11.02
N HIS A 588 -2.23 6.46 -12.23
CA HIS A 588 -1.19 7.38 -12.69
C HIS A 588 -1.66 8.85 -12.82
N LEU A 589 -2.97 9.10 -12.81
CA LEU A 589 -3.54 10.46 -12.76
C LEU A 589 -3.49 11.07 -11.36
N LEU A 590 -3.35 10.26 -10.31
CA LEU A 590 -3.35 10.73 -8.93
C LEU A 590 -2.07 11.53 -8.62
N LYS A 591 -2.23 12.58 -7.82
CA LYS A 591 -1.14 13.42 -7.32
C LYS A 591 -1.12 13.47 -5.79
N ASN A 592 0.04 13.79 -5.23
CA ASN A 592 0.29 13.79 -3.79
C ASN A 592 -0.53 14.84 -3.02
N ASP A 593 -1.08 15.82 -3.73
CA ASP A 593 -1.96 16.84 -3.18
C ASP A 593 -3.45 16.48 -3.29
N GLY A 594 -3.78 15.21 -3.57
CA GLY A 594 -5.16 14.76 -3.43
C GLY A 594 -6.04 14.94 -4.66
N ILE A 595 -5.46 15.14 -5.84
CA ILE A 595 -6.20 15.39 -7.08
C ILE A 595 -6.01 14.28 -8.12
N PHE A 596 -6.99 14.12 -8.99
CA PHE A 596 -6.73 13.67 -10.35
C PHE A 596 -6.14 14.82 -11.17
N TYR A 597 -5.11 14.54 -11.95
CA TYR A 597 -4.52 15.51 -12.86
C TYR A 597 -4.27 14.90 -14.23
N ILE A 598 -4.92 15.46 -15.24
CA ILE A 598 -4.80 15.05 -16.63
C ILE A 598 -3.50 15.66 -17.18
N SER A 599 -2.42 14.88 -17.12
CA SER A 599 -1.10 15.30 -17.60
C SER A 599 -1.03 15.17 -19.12
N ARG A 600 -1.15 16.30 -19.84
CA ARG A 600 -0.87 16.37 -21.28
C ARG A 600 0.60 16.06 -21.56
N LYS A 601 0.88 15.29 -22.61
CA LYS A 601 2.25 14.96 -23.03
C LYS A 601 2.72 15.99 -24.05
N LEU A 602 3.68 16.82 -23.64
CA LEU A 602 4.21 17.88 -24.49
C LEU A 602 4.98 17.29 -25.68
N ILE A 603 4.89 17.97 -26.82
CA ILE A 603 5.69 17.68 -28.01
C ILE A 603 7.04 18.37 -27.82
N ASN A 604 8.15 17.66 -28.04
CA ASN A 604 9.48 18.24 -27.97
C ASN A 604 9.60 19.37 -29.01
N HIS A 605 10.06 20.55 -28.60
CA HIS A 605 10.24 21.72 -29.46
C HIS A 605 11.11 21.42 -30.69
N GLU A 606 12.09 20.53 -30.59
CA GLU A 606 12.93 20.11 -31.72
C GLU A 606 12.15 19.39 -32.84
N MET A 607 10.99 18.83 -32.51
CA MET A 607 10.10 18.20 -33.49
C MET A 607 9.28 19.21 -34.26
N ILE A 608 9.26 20.48 -33.85
CA ILE A 608 8.34 21.50 -34.37
C ILE A 608 9.13 22.48 -35.24
N SER A 609 8.62 22.76 -36.43
CA SER A 609 9.13 23.83 -37.29
C SER A 609 8.00 24.67 -37.85
N PHE A 610 8.26 25.97 -37.95
CA PHE A 610 7.39 26.94 -38.63
C PHE A 610 8.00 27.23 -40.00
N PRO A 611 7.42 26.72 -41.10
CA PRO A 611 8.02 26.81 -42.43
C PRO A 611 8.06 28.22 -43.01
N ASP A 612 7.23 29.11 -42.47
CA ASP A 612 7.22 30.54 -42.78
C ASP A 612 7.33 31.32 -41.47
N GLU A 613 8.40 32.11 -41.31
CA GLU A 613 8.60 32.94 -40.11
C GLU A 613 7.58 34.08 -40.02
N GLU A 614 6.90 34.43 -41.13
CA GLU A 614 5.86 35.46 -41.15
C GLU A 614 4.43 34.89 -40.97
N ASP A 615 4.24 33.56 -41.13
CA ASP A 615 2.94 32.88 -40.93
C ASP A 615 3.02 31.83 -39.80
N GLU A 616 2.89 32.30 -38.56
CA GLU A 616 2.82 31.46 -37.35
C GLU A 616 1.59 30.52 -37.31
N ASN A 617 0.70 30.54 -38.30
CA ASN A 617 -0.51 29.70 -38.32
C ASN A 617 -0.25 28.27 -38.84
N TYR A 618 0.92 28.01 -39.44
CA TYR A 618 1.29 26.70 -39.96
C TYR A 618 2.53 26.16 -39.26
N PHE A 619 2.41 24.97 -38.67
CA PHE A 619 3.53 24.25 -38.06
C PHE A 619 3.63 22.84 -38.63
N GLU A 620 4.85 22.34 -38.73
CA GLU A 620 5.16 20.97 -39.12
C GLU A 620 5.73 20.21 -37.94
N ILE A 621 5.33 18.94 -37.79
CA ILE A 621 5.90 18.06 -36.77
C ILE A 621 6.70 16.95 -37.45
N LYS A 622 7.98 16.89 -37.12
CA LYS A 622 8.91 15.87 -37.59
C LYS A 622 8.92 14.68 -36.63
N THR A 623 8.29 13.58 -37.04
CA THR A 623 8.14 12.34 -36.25
C THR A 623 8.96 11.16 -36.79
N SER A 624 9.81 11.39 -37.80
CA SER A 624 10.44 10.34 -38.63
C SER A 624 11.29 9.31 -37.89
N ALA A 625 11.74 9.59 -36.66
CA ALA A 625 12.53 8.67 -35.84
C ALA A 625 11.67 7.71 -34.97
N ASP A 626 10.38 7.99 -34.76
CA ASP A 626 9.52 7.22 -33.85
C ASP A 626 8.46 6.42 -34.61
N THR A 627 8.79 5.18 -34.94
CA THR A 627 7.91 4.27 -35.72
C THR A 627 6.56 3.99 -35.05
N GLU A 628 6.52 3.99 -33.71
CA GLU A 628 5.29 3.72 -32.95
C GLU A 628 4.35 4.94 -32.98
N LEU A 629 4.90 6.14 -32.75
CA LEU A 629 4.14 7.38 -32.88
C LEU A 629 3.60 7.59 -34.31
N ASN A 630 4.42 7.31 -35.33
CA ASN A 630 4.00 7.41 -36.73
C ASN A 630 2.80 6.52 -37.02
N LYS A 631 2.82 5.28 -36.54
CA LYS A 631 1.69 4.36 -36.64
C LYS A 631 0.42 4.94 -36.01
N PHE A 632 0.50 5.48 -34.79
CA PHE A 632 -0.67 6.08 -34.15
C PHE A 632 -1.21 7.32 -34.87
N ILE A 633 -0.34 8.14 -35.46
CA ILE A 633 -0.75 9.29 -36.27
C ILE A 633 -1.43 8.83 -37.57
N GLU A 634 -0.86 7.83 -38.27
CA GLU A 634 -1.44 7.25 -39.49
C GLU A 634 -2.81 6.59 -39.22
N GLU A 635 -2.94 5.89 -38.09
CA GLU A 635 -4.19 5.29 -37.61
C GLU A 635 -5.19 6.34 -37.08
N LYS A 636 -4.81 7.62 -37.02
CA LYS A 636 -5.63 8.73 -36.52
C LYS A 636 -6.08 8.52 -35.06
N SER A 637 -5.24 7.90 -34.25
CA SER A 637 -5.46 7.73 -32.81
C SER A 637 -4.70 8.75 -31.95
N VAL A 638 -3.71 9.43 -32.54
CA VAL A 638 -2.95 10.53 -31.91
C VAL A 638 -2.93 11.72 -32.85
N TYR A 639 -3.19 12.92 -32.31
CA TYR A 639 -3.15 14.19 -33.01
C TYR A 639 -2.30 15.21 -32.25
N PRO A 640 -1.61 16.10 -32.95
CA PRO A 640 -1.00 17.26 -32.32
C PRO A 640 -2.05 18.33 -32.00
N SER A 641 -1.85 19.01 -30.88
CA SER A 641 -2.58 20.22 -30.50
C SER A 641 -1.64 21.20 -29.79
N TYR A 642 -2.16 22.35 -29.40
CA TYR A 642 -1.43 23.40 -28.72
C TYR A 642 -2.24 24.00 -27.58
N MET A 643 -1.55 24.69 -26.68
CA MET A 643 -2.14 25.48 -25.62
C MET A 643 -1.57 26.89 -25.64
N GLY A 644 -2.40 27.87 -25.34
CA GLY A 644 -1.97 29.27 -25.33
C GLY A 644 -2.51 30.06 -24.15
N ILE A 645 -1.71 31.00 -23.68
CA ILE A 645 -2.02 31.93 -22.60
C ILE A 645 -2.91 33.04 -23.17
N ILE A 646 -4.10 33.20 -22.60
CA ILE A 646 -5.05 34.23 -23.01
C ILE A 646 -4.54 35.58 -22.50
N LYS A 647 -4.15 36.48 -23.41
CA LYS A 647 -3.70 37.84 -23.08
C LYS A 647 -4.82 38.87 -23.19
N LYS A 648 -5.76 38.64 -24.10
CA LYS A 648 -6.92 39.49 -24.29
C LYS A 648 -8.11 38.69 -24.80
N ALA A 649 -9.22 38.77 -24.08
CA ALA A 649 -10.49 38.20 -24.51
C ALA A 649 -11.63 39.18 -24.24
N SER A 650 -12.56 39.31 -25.19
CA SER A 650 -13.72 40.20 -25.08
C SER A 650 -15.04 39.45 -25.22
N CYS A 651 -16.07 39.99 -24.58
CA CYS A 651 -17.44 39.53 -24.75
C CYS A 651 -17.98 40.03 -26.09
N THR A 652 -18.42 39.14 -26.98
CA THR A 652 -18.95 39.53 -28.30
C THR A 652 -20.21 40.39 -28.22
N LYS A 653 -20.92 40.38 -27.08
CA LYS A 653 -22.16 41.14 -26.89
C LYS A 653 -21.94 42.52 -26.27
N THR A 654 -21.00 42.65 -25.34
CA THR A 654 -20.79 43.89 -24.57
C THR A 654 -19.46 44.58 -24.88
N GLY A 655 -18.52 43.91 -25.54
CA GLY A 655 -17.15 44.39 -25.77
C GLY A 655 -16.26 44.46 -24.52
N ALA A 656 -16.80 44.14 -23.34
CA ALA A 656 -16.04 44.17 -22.09
C ALA A 656 -15.02 43.02 -22.03
N ASP A 657 -13.99 43.17 -21.20
CA ASP A 657 -13.04 42.09 -20.90
C ASP A 657 -13.78 40.86 -20.37
N TYR A 658 -13.69 39.77 -21.13
CA TYR A 658 -14.44 38.57 -20.86
C TYR A 658 -14.00 37.89 -19.56
N LEU A 659 -12.71 38.00 -19.19
CA LEU A 659 -12.15 37.30 -18.04
C LEU A 659 -12.64 37.91 -16.72
N THR A 660 -12.90 39.22 -16.70
CA THR A 660 -13.32 39.94 -15.49
C THR A 660 -14.82 40.27 -15.46
N SER A 661 -15.52 40.26 -16.60
CA SER A 661 -16.95 40.58 -16.67
C SER A 661 -17.87 39.51 -16.06
N LYS A 662 -19.14 39.87 -15.82
CA LYS A 662 -20.21 38.94 -15.40
C LYS A 662 -20.85 38.15 -16.56
N THR A 663 -20.50 38.47 -17.81
CA THR A 663 -21.11 37.82 -19.00
C THR A 663 -20.54 36.42 -19.22
N SER A 664 -21.38 35.46 -19.58
CA SER A 664 -21.00 34.04 -19.71
C SER A 664 -21.49 33.46 -21.03
N LYS A 665 -20.62 32.72 -21.72
CA LYS A 665 -20.90 31.98 -22.95
C LYS A 665 -21.86 30.81 -22.74
N TYR A 666 -22.05 30.37 -21.50
CA TYR A 666 -22.98 29.31 -21.15
C TYR A 666 -24.28 29.86 -20.57
N LEU A 667 -24.21 30.87 -19.70
CA LEU A 667 -25.37 31.35 -18.96
C LEU A 667 -26.19 32.45 -19.67
N ASP A 668 -25.63 33.11 -20.70
CA ASP A 668 -26.30 34.19 -21.42
C ASP A 668 -26.56 33.84 -22.89
N ALA A 669 -27.74 34.22 -23.37
CA ALA A 669 -28.06 34.12 -24.80
C ALA A 669 -27.19 35.06 -25.64
N ASP A 670 -26.70 34.53 -26.76
CA ASP A 670 -25.91 35.21 -27.79
C ASP A 670 -24.58 35.81 -27.30
N VAL A 671 -24.01 35.25 -26.22
CA VAL A 671 -22.68 35.61 -25.73
C VAL A 671 -21.66 34.59 -26.19
N LYS A 672 -20.56 35.06 -26.79
CA LYS A 672 -19.35 34.27 -27.07
C LYS A 672 -18.14 34.98 -26.45
N MET A 673 -17.10 34.20 -26.18
CA MET A 673 -15.78 34.72 -25.85
C MET A 673 -14.97 34.85 -27.14
N ALA A 674 -14.63 36.09 -27.52
CA ALA A 674 -13.67 36.34 -28.59
C ALA A 674 -12.26 36.44 -27.99
N ILE A 675 -11.36 35.54 -28.37
CA ILE A 675 -9.94 35.64 -28.00
C ILE A 675 -9.28 36.55 -29.01
N GLU A 676 -8.86 37.74 -28.58
CA GLU A 676 -8.23 38.74 -29.46
C GLU A 676 -6.71 38.61 -29.48
N LYS A 677 -6.11 38.13 -28.39
CA LYS A 677 -4.68 37.88 -28.29
C LYS A 677 -4.39 36.67 -27.43
N ILE A 678 -3.63 35.74 -27.98
CA ILE A 678 -3.13 34.54 -27.31
C ILE A 678 -1.61 34.47 -27.49
N GLU A 679 -0.89 34.06 -26.45
CA GLU A 679 0.55 33.75 -26.52
C GLU A 679 0.68 32.23 -26.52
N LEU A 680 1.30 31.66 -27.56
CA LEU A 680 1.55 30.22 -27.63
C LEU A 680 2.42 29.79 -26.44
N ALA A 681 1.98 28.76 -25.71
CA ALA A 681 2.70 28.26 -24.55
C ALA A 681 3.44 26.95 -24.83
N SER A 682 2.75 25.97 -25.45
CA SER A 682 3.37 24.69 -25.82
C SER A 682 2.48 23.90 -26.78
N PHE A 683 3.06 22.87 -27.38
CA PHE A 683 2.36 21.85 -28.18
C PHE A 683 2.29 20.54 -27.40
N PHE A 684 1.25 19.74 -27.63
CA PHE A 684 1.04 18.47 -26.96
C PHE A 684 0.27 17.47 -27.82
N TRP A 685 0.33 16.19 -27.45
CA TRP A 685 -0.41 15.11 -28.08
C TRP A 685 -1.79 14.91 -27.44
N THR A 686 -2.81 14.65 -28.26
CA THR A 686 -4.21 14.42 -27.86
C THR A 686 -4.84 13.31 -28.69
N ASP A 687 -5.90 12.68 -28.18
CA ASP A 687 -6.60 11.56 -28.82
C ASP A 687 -7.74 12.01 -29.75
N GLN A 688 -7.99 13.31 -29.81
CA GLN A 688 -9.06 13.89 -30.62
C GLN A 688 -8.59 15.13 -31.35
N LYS A 689 -8.95 15.22 -32.64
CA LYS A 689 -8.64 16.38 -33.46
C LYS A 689 -9.52 17.56 -33.06
N TYR A 690 -8.89 18.66 -32.65
CA TYR A 690 -9.55 19.92 -32.34
C TYR A 690 -9.57 20.79 -33.60
N PHE A 691 -10.75 21.26 -34.01
CA PHE A 691 -10.95 22.11 -35.19
C PHE A 691 -11.77 23.35 -34.86
#